data_AF-A0A9D5KIQ4-F1
#
_entry.id   AF-A0A9D5KIQ4-F1
#
_cell.length_a   1.000
_cell.length_b   1.000
_cell.length_c   1.000
_cell.angle_alpha   90.00
_cell.angle_beta   90.00
_cell.angle_gamma   90.00
#
_symmetry.space_group_name_H-M   'P 1'
#
loop_
_entity.id
_entity.type
_entity.pdbx_description
1 polymer ?
#
loop_
_entity_poly.entity_id
_entity_poly.type
_entity_poly.pdbx_seq_one_letter_code
_entity_poly.pdbx_strand_id
1 'polypeptide(L)'
;MKCPRCGADITGSTRFCLQCGDNISYVKTVHEQSASQQSPDSQPVRSHQELAQLNDQLDTLIANRPVTDTAVITAIRQCLTSWADRIPDHGINDFGSAIALGSVTERISYVMRLTSAYETRGDLNECRRPYKEEPIPATPLLKQKISNVWDIEVPHREQQTIENEEFVVTESFRKQRCLDCRGSKQIICETCRNNKTIECPTCQGLKTIRCDACRGTGKIQCWTCSGKGTVKLPDSDKDQPCFDCLGKGFQTCSKCAGGSNPCATCKGAGMLKCTKCDGTGYCQCSSCQGSGEILLYISFPIQRFTRIINELVLNEHIPKNFPTNTITERRSTGRMVDITVDRFPNTSFMDEIKHTDIKEAIKALVAGSNKPINDNPSRKIVKQHLQVNAYAIYDCAYEYQGNSYRIFVHADCKGVYAQKSPIDDVKKHLIEQAQNALSSHDYSQAQKILFTVLSIDRKNAEAPSLIGRLQKQQFHRMCWNGFLGGTAAGILVLGFVVFMRRNSLNLILPCVFTGLISIGVGFLIGFSIGYLTRGNQHKPSVFVRKRIPFITGLSVVLSFFILVIFGFRYDPIRAGDRKQFLQEFNQALPFGIPAVAWDEDIQKLTYLIKKFKPTGIDISRAEEGLKKLKALKRKKIKQDTLQAQSDQARKKRWQRSWRSRQAKQRNQDKFDHEMERYENLVLQKKLTSKKQKLVYLNNT
;
A
#
# COMPACT_ATOMS: atom_id res chain seq x y z
N MET A 1 -30.11 -83.90 -29.91
CA MET A 1 -29.37 -82.63 -29.63
C MET A 1 -30.02 -81.52 -30.45
N LYS A 2 -30.09 -80.27 -29.98
CA LYS A 2 -30.74 -79.19 -30.75
C LYS A 2 -29.73 -78.35 -31.52
N CYS A 3 -30.08 -77.91 -32.72
CA CYS A 3 -29.23 -77.00 -33.52
C CYS A 3 -29.06 -75.68 -32.77
N PRO A 4 -27.84 -75.20 -32.47
CA PRO A 4 -27.66 -73.97 -31.69
C PRO A 4 -28.08 -72.69 -32.43
N ARG A 5 -28.24 -72.75 -33.77
CA ARG A 5 -28.68 -71.60 -34.57
C ARG A 5 -30.20 -71.53 -34.77
N CYS A 6 -30.87 -72.68 -34.98
CA CYS A 6 -32.30 -72.70 -35.31
C CYS A 6 -33.17 -73.57 -34.39
N GLY A 7 -32.59 -74.26 -33.40
CA GLY A 7 -33.30 -75.03 -32.39
C GLY A 7 -33.87 -76.39 -32.83
N ALA A 8 -33.67 -76.80 -34.09
CA ALA A 8 -34.19 -78.06 -34.63
C ALA A 8 -33.55 -79.29 -33.99
N ASP A 9 -34.32 -80.37 -33.82
CA ASP A 9 -33.83 -81.63 -33.24
C ASP A 9 -32.94 -82.39 -34.25
N ILE A 10 -31.71 -82.65 -33.82
CA ILE A 10 -30.67 -83.35 -34.56
C ILE A 10 -30.45 -84.75 -33.97
N THR A 11 -30.49 -85.75 -34.83
CA THR A 11 -30.12 -87.14 -34.55
C THR A 11 -28.59 -87.29 -34.57
N GLY A 12 -28.04 -88.00 -33.59
CA GLY A 12 -26.66 -87.85 -33.08
C GLY A 12 -25.49 -88.24 -33.98
N SER A 13 -25.64 -88.34 -35.30
CA SER A 13 -24.56 -88.69 -36.24
C SER A 13 -24.44 -87.77 -37.46
N THR A 14 -25.22 -86.68 -37.52
CA THR A 14 -25.23 -85.76 -38.67
C THR A 14 -24.21 -84.62 -38.53
N ARG A 15 -23.42 -84.37 -39.59
CA ARG A 15 -22.41 -83.29 -39.64
C ARG A 15 -23.00 -81.90 -39.95
N PHE A 16 -24.19 -81.85 -40.54
CA PHE A 16 -24.87 -80.61 -40.92
C PHE A 16 -26.34 -80.64 -40.49
N CYS A 17 -26.89 -79.48 -40.11
CA CYS A 17 -28.31 -79.34 -39.77
C CYS A 17 -29.15 -79.39 -41.06
N LEU A 18 -30.05 -80.37 -41.17
CA LEU A 18 -30.89 -80.55 -42.36
C LEU A 18 -31.90 -79.42 -42.59
N GLN A 19 -32.14 -78.57 -41.58
CA GLN A 19 -33.14 -77.51 -41.66
C GLN A 19 -32.56 -76.13 -42.00
N CYS A 20 -31.31 -75.84 -41.62
CA CYS A 20 -30.66 -74.56 -41.93
C CYS A 20 -29.32 -74.68 -42.67
N GLY A 21 -28.83 -75.90 -42.91
CA GLY A 21 -27.60 -76.19 -43.65
C GLY A 21 -26.29 -76.03 -42.86
N ASP A 22 -26.36 -75.66 -41.58
CA ASP A 22 -25.15 -75.34 -40.81
C ASP A 22 -24.32 -76.54 -40.37
N ASN A 23 -23.00 -76.35 -40.37
CA ASN A 23 -22.04 -77.36 -39.93
C ASN A 23 -22.00 -77.47 -38.40
N ILE A 24 -22.46 -78.60 -37.87
CA ILE A 24 -22.67 -78.81 -36.43
C ILE A 24 -21.35 -79.01 -35.68
N SER A 25 -20.32 -79.55 -36.34
CA SER A 25 -18.98 -79.69 -35.77
C SER A 25 -18.30 -78.35 -35.48
N TYR A 26 -18.63 -77.31 -36.25
CA TYR A 26 -18.03 -75.97 -36.09
C TYR A 26 -18.67 -75.17 -34.95
N VAL A 27 -19.95 -75.43 -34.63
CA VAL A 27 -20.69 -74.67 -33.60
C VAL A 27 -20.34 -75.09 -32.17
N LYS A 28 -19.95 -76.36 -31.94
CA LYS A 28 -19.44 -76.80 -30.62
C LYS A 28 -18.18 -76.04 -30.21
N THR A 29 -17.24 -75.85 -31.14
CA THR A 29 -16.00 -75.09 -30.91
C THR A 29 -16.24 -73.61 -30.63
N VAL A 30 -17.26 -72.99 -31.24
CA VAL A 30 -17.60 -71.58 -31.00
C VAL A 30 -18.33 -71.38 -29.67
N HIS A 31 -19.15 -72.35 -29.25
CA HIS A 31 -19.89 -72.24 -27.99
C HIS A 31 -19.01 -72.52 -26.74
N GLU A 32 -18.03 -73.42 -26.86
CA GLU A 32 -17.01 -73.62 -25.81
C GLU A 32 -16.06 -72.41 -25.68
N GLN A 33 -15.82 -71.65 -26.76
CA GLN A 33 -15.04 -70.41 -26.74
C GLN A 33 -15.82 -69.17 -26.24
N SER A 34 -17.15 -69.20 -26.27
CA SER A 34 -17.99 -68.10 -25.77
C SER A 34 -18.42 -68.27 -24.29
N ALA A 35 -18.20 -69.46 -23.71
CA ALA A 35 -18.40 -69.70 -22.27
C ALA A 35 -17.20 -69.25 -21.39
N SER A 36 -16.10 -68.78 -22.00
CA SER A 36 -14.90 -68.27 -21.29
C SER A 36 -14.73 -66.75 -21.37
N GLN A 37 -15.77 -65.98 -21.73
CA GLN A 37 -15.75 -64.52 -21.59
C GLN A 37 -16.05 -64.12 -20.14
N GLN A 38 -15.01 -64.19 -19.30
CA GLN A 38 -14.92 -63.33 -18.12
C GLN A 38 -14.80 -61.86 -18.55
N SER A 39 -15.30 -60.96 -17.71
CA SER A 39 -15.19 -59.51 -17.84
C SER A 39 -13.75 -59.05 -18.12
N PRO A 40 -13.53 -57.85 -18.72
CA PRO A 40 -12.20 -57.37 -19.10
C PRO A 40 -11.32 -56.91 -17.92
N ASP A 41 -11.50 -57.49 -16.73
CA ASP A 41 -10.69 -57.23 -15.52
C ASP A 41 -9.62 -58.30 -15.26
N SER A 42 -9.38 -59.24 -16.17
CA SER A 42 -8.39 -60.30 -16.00
C SER A 42 -7.03 -59.97 -16.65
N GLN A 43 -6.29 -59.04 -16.04
CA GLN A 43 -4.81 -59.02 -16.10
C GLN A 43 -4.21 -59.34 -14.71
N PRO A 44 -4.26 -60.59 -14.22
CA PRO A 44 -3.74 -60.91 -12.88
C PRO A 44 -2.21 -61.18 -12.86
N VAL A 45 -1.59 -61.70 -13.93
CA VAL A 45 -0.21 -62.23 -13.81
C VAL A 45 0.88 -61.14 -13.81
N ARG A 46 0.72 -60.09 -14.64
CA ARG A 46 1.72 -59.01 -14.77
C ARG A 46 1.67 -58.02 -13.59
N SER A 47 0.46 -57.79 -13.09
CA SER A 47 0.17 -56.90 -11.96
C SER A 47 0.75 -57.42 -10.63
N HIS A 48 0.75 -58.73 -10.36
CA HIS A 48 1.34 -59.28 -9.14
C HIS A 48 2.87 -59.18 -9.07
N GLN A 49 3.59 -59.29 -10.21
CA GLN A 49 5.05 -59.11 -10.23
C GLN A 49 5.44 -57.64 -10.01
N GLU A 50 4.73 -56.72 -10.65
CA GLU A 50 4.91 -55.27 -10.48
C GLU A 50 4.56 -54.83 -9.04
N LEU A 51 3.59 -55.47 -8.39
CA LEU A 51 3.27 -55.29 -6.96
C LEU A 51 4.37 -55.76 -6.03
N ALA A 52 4.90 -56.96 -6.26
CA ALA A 52 5.97 -57.50 -5.43
C ALA A 52 7.20 -56.57 -5.53
N GLN A 53 7.50 -56.08 -6.73
CA GLN A 53 8.54 -55.09 -6.96
C GLN A 53 8.24 -53.74 -6.26
N LEU A 54 7.00 -53.25 -6.34
CA LEU A 54 6.59 -52.03 -5.63
C LEU A 54 6.75 -52.18 -4.11
N ASN A 55 6.27 -53.28 -3.53
CA ASN A 55 6.38 -53.53 -2.10
C ASN A 55 7.83 -53.63 -1.64
N ASP A 56 8.68 -54.36 -2.38
CA ASP A 56 10.12 -54.46 -2.07
C ASP A 56 10.80 -53.09 -2.15
N GLN A 57 10.51 -52.31 -3.19
CA GLN A 57 11.03 -50.96 -3.36
C GLN A 57 10.54 -50.01 -2.26
N LEU A 58 9.26 -50.07 -1.87
CA LEU A 58 8.72 -49.27 -0.76
C LEU A 58 9.32 -49.66 0.59
N ASP A 59 9.58 -50.95 0.84
CA ASP A 59 10.22 -51.43 2.06
C ASP A 59 11.63 -50.81 2.24
N THR A 60 12.34 -50.52 1.14
CA THR A 60 13.64 -49.82 1.20
C THR A 60 13.55 -48.34 1.58
N LEU A 61 12.41 -47.69 1.32
CA LEU A 61 12.23 -46.26 1.57
C LEU A 61 11.99 -45.93 3.04
N ILE A 62 11.60 -46.93 3.85
CA ILE A 62 11.21 -46.71 5.23
C ILE A 62 12.43 -46.73 6.13
N ALA A 63 12.70 -45.55 6.69
CA ALA A 63 13.60 -45.40 7.82
C ALA A 63 12.83 -44.75 8.97
N ASN A 64 12.71 -45.50 10.07
CA ASN A 64 12.56 -44.99 11.42
C ASN A 64 13.79 -45.46 12.18
N ARG A 65 14.96 -44.88 11.83
CA ARG A 65 16.25 -45.36 12.33
C ARG A 65 16.87 -44.32 13.25
N PRO A 66 17.42 -44.73 14.41
CA PRO A 66 18.22 -43.82 15.22
C PRO A 66 19.47 -43.43 14.42
N VAL A 67 19.77 -42.14 14.40
CA VAL A 67 20.97 -41.60 13.75
C VAL A 67 22.10 -41.63 14.77
N THR A 68 23.06 -42.52 14.56
CA THR A 68 24.28 -42.65 15.38
C THR A 68 25.52 -42.07 14.71
N ASP A 69 25.42 -41.71 13.42
CA ASP A 69 26.53 -41.14 12.67
C ASP A 69 26.92 -39.76 13.22
N THR A 70 28.15 -39.69 13.73
CA THR A 70 28.72 -38.47 14.33
C THR A 70 28.79 -37.31 13.34
N ALA A 71 29.08 -37.57 12.06
CA ALA A 71 29.16 -36.51 11.05
C ALA A 71 27.79 -35.86 10.81
N VAL A 72 26.74 -36.67 10.75
CA VAL A 72 25.35 -36.20 10.61
C VAL A 72 24.92 -35.43 11.86
N ILE A 73 25.24 -35.93 13.06
CA ILE A 73 24.95 -35.23 14.32
C ILE A 73 25.66 -33.86 14.38
N THR A 74 26.93 -33.78 13.97
CA THR A 74 27.67 -32.52 13.89
C THR A 74 27.02 -31.55 12.89
N ALA A 75 26.60 -32.03 11.72
CA ALA A 75 25.88 -31.22 10.74
C ALA A 75 24.55 -30.69 11.28
N ILE A 76 23.80 -31.52 12.01
CA ILE A 76 22.55 -31.10 12.70
C ILE A 76 22.86 -30.01 13.72
N ARG A 77 23.89 -30.16 14.57
CA ARG A 77 24.27 -29.12 15.54
C ARG A 77 24.59 -27.80 14.84
N GLN A 78 25.39 -27.81 13.78
CA GLN A 78 25.70 -26.61 12.99
C GLN A 78 24.45 -25.99 12.36
N CYS A 79 23.53 -26.82 11.84
CA CYS A 79 22.25 -26.37 11.31
C CYS A 79 21.40 -25.66 12.38
N LEU A 80 21.34 -26.23 13.58
CA LEU A 80 20.61 -25.67 14.71
C LEU A 80 21.23 -24.36 15.20
N THR A 81 22.56 -24.25 15.24
CA THR A 81 23.26 -22.97 15.52
C THR A 81 22.90 -21.94 14.46
N SER A 82 23.05 -22.27 13.18
CA SER A 82 22.70 -21.35 12.08
C SER A 82 21.23 -20.92 12.09
N TRP A 83 20.33 -21.81 12.51
CA TRP A 83 18.91 -21.47 12.68
C TRP A 83 18.68 -20.51 13.83
N ALA A 84 19.27 -20.76 14.99
CA ALA A 84 19.17 -19.88 16.14
C ALA A 84 19.77 -18.50 15.83
N ASP A 85 20.94 -18.43 15.20
CA ASP A 85 21.64 -17.17 14.88
C ASP A 85 20.85 -16.25 13.93
N ARG A 86 19.89 -16.79 13.16
CA ARG A 86 18.97 -15.98 12.34
C ARG A 86 17.92 -15.24 13.17
N ILE A 87 17.70 -15.65 14.41
CA ILE A 87 16.83 -14.99 15.36
C ILE A 87 17.72 -14.02 16.15
N PRO A 88 17.47 -12.70 16.13
CA PRO A 88 18.31 -11.77 16.87
C PRO A 88 17.95 -11.77 18.35
N ASP A 89 18.90 -11.34 19.20
CA ASP A 89 18.69 -10.96 20.61
C ASP A 89 18.14 -12.03 21.58
N HIS A 90 18.13 -13.32 21.21
CA HIS A 90 17.69 -14.40 22.13
C HIS A 90 18.75 -14.81 23.17
N GLY A 91 20.01 -14.41 23.00
CA GLY A 91 21.06 -14.56 24.01
C GLY A 91 21.60 -15.98 24.24
N ILE A 92 21.33 -16.93 23.35
CA ILE A 92 21.89 -18.30 23.42
C ILE A 92 22.99 -18.41 22.38
N ASN A 93 24.25 -18.42 22.81
CA ASN A 93 25.38 -18.52 21.88
C ASN A 93 25.63 -19.99 21.50
N ASP A 94 25.95 -20.22 20.22
CA ASP A 94 26.23 -21.55 19.66
C ASP A 94 25.19 -22.60 20.09
N PHE A 95 23.93 -22.34 19.72
CA PHE A 95 22.78 -23.12 20.18
C PHE A 95 22.96 -24.63 19.99
N GLY A 96 23.53 -25.06 18.87
CA GLY A 96 23.80 -26.46 18.56
C GLY A 96 24.77 -27.13 19.54
N SER A 97 25.75 -26.41 20.08
CA SER A 97 26.67 -26.93 21.12
C SER A 97 26.10 -26.77 22.53
N ALA A 98 25.30 -25.73 22.76
CA ALA A 98 24.71 -25.41 24.06
C ALA A 98 23.64 -26.43 24.52
N ILE A 99 23.04 -27.18 23.59
CA ILE A 99 22.03 -28.20 23.89
C ILE A 99 22.63 -29.58 24.16
N ALA A 100 22.00 -30.31 25.07
CA ALA A 100 22.22 -31.74 25.28
C ALA A 100 21.31 -32.53 24.32
N LEU A 101 21.81 -32.78 23.11
CA LEU A 101 21.10 -33.58 22.10
C LEU A 101 21.01 -35.04 22.58
N GLY A 102 19.79 -35.52 22.83
CA GLY A 102 19.51 -36.85 23.37
C GLY A 102 19.39 -37.90 22.27
N SER A 103 18.21 -37.98 21.64
CA SER A 103 17.98 -38.91 20.52
C SER A 103 17.69 -38.16 19.23
N VAL A 104 18.29 -38.64 18.14
CA VAL A 104 18.03 -38.17 16.78
C VAL A 104 17.49 -39.35 16.00
N THR A 105 16.27 -39.23 15.46
CA THR A 105 15.65 -40.28 14.66
C THR A 105 15.39 -39.76 13.25
N GLU A 106 15.84 -40.49 12.24
CA GLU A 106 15.47 -40.20 10.84
C GLU A 106 14.00 -40.61 10.64
N ARG A 107 13.16 -39.64 10.24
CA ARG A 107 11.75 -39.83 9.89
C ARG A 107 11.56 -39.52 8.42
N ILE A 108 11.10 -40.49 7.65
CA ILE A 108 10.85 -40.31 6.21
C ILE A 108 9.40 -39.88 5.97
N SER A 109 9.24 -38.77 5.25
CA SER A 109 7.98 -38.35 4.62
C SER A 109 8.08 -38.51 3.11
N TYR A 110 6.95 -38.61 2.41
CA TYR A 110 6.93 -38.90 0.97
C TYR A 110 6.18 -37.83 0.20
N VAL A 111 6.76 -37.39 -0.92
CA VAL A 111 6.03 -36.67 -1.96
C VAL A 111 5.81 -37.63 -3.11
N MET A 112 4.55 -38.00 -3.30
CA MET A 112 4.11 -38.93 -4.32
C MET A 112 3.60 -38.16 -5.52
N ARG A 113 4.00 -38.57 -6.71
CA ARG A 113 3.58 -37.98 -7.98
C ARG A 113 3.05 -39.08 -8.88
N LEU A 114 1.78 -38.99 -9.26
CA LEU A 114 1.18 -39.84 -10.27
C LEU A 114 1.00 -39.04 -11.56
N THR A 115 1.73 -39.43 -12.59
CA THR A 115 1.56 -38.93 -13.96
C THR A 115 0.71 -39.93 -14.73
N SER A 116 -0.43 -39.50 -15.27
CA SER A 116 -1.33 -40.34 -16.06
C SER A 116 -1.47 -39.79 -17.47
N ALA A 117 -1.21 -40.63 -18.46
CA ALA A 117 -1.42 -40.34 -19.87
C ALA A 117 -2.81 -40.80 -20.30
N TYR A 118 -3.57 -39.88 -20.87
CA TYR A 118 -4.93 -40.11 -21.35
C TYR A 118 -4.96 -40.06 -22.86
N GLU A 119 -5.78 -40.93 -23.42
CA GLU A 119 -6.03 -41.00 -24.85
C GLU A 119 -7.54 -41.14 -25.11
N THR A 120 -8.03 -40.40 -26.10
CA THR A 120 -9.37 -40.57 -26.65
C THR A 120 -9.20 -40.86 -28.14
N ARG A 121 -9.82 -41.94 -28.63
CA ARG A 121 -9.85 -42.28 -30.06
C ARG A 121 -11.26 -42.10 -30.59
N GLY A 122 -11.41 -41.40 -31.71
CA GLY A 122 -12.68 -41.29 -32.41
C GLY A 122 -12.89 -42.40 -33.44
N ASP A 123 -13.90 -42.21 -34.28
CA ASP A 123 -14.32 -43.22 -35.26
C ASP A 123 -13.31 -43.40 -36.41
N LEU A 124 -13.32 -44.61 -36.99
CA LEU A 124 -12.54 -44.93 -38.17
C LEU A 124 -13.09 -44.23 -39.40
N ASN A 125 -12.24 -43.47 -40.08
CA ASN A 125 -12.49 -42.79 -41.34
C ASN A 125 -11.81 -43.54 -42.50
N GLU A 126 -12.50 -43.68 -43.62
CA GLU A 126 -11.86 -44.10 -44.88
C GLU A 126 -11.48 -42.86 -45.68
N CYS A 127 -10.18 -42.66 -45.83
CA CYS A 127 -9.59 -41.49 -46.46
C CYS A 127 -9.01 -41.86 -47.82
N ARG A 128 -8.94 -40.86 -48.71
CA ARG A 128 -8.37 -41.01 -50.06
C ARG A 128 -7.52 -39.81 -50.43
N ARG A 129 -6.40 -40.04 -51.12
CA ARG A 129 -5.53 -38.97 -51.63
C ARG A 129 -4.70 -39.42 -52.84
N PRO A 130 -4.10 -38.51 -53.62
CA PRO A 130 -3.11 -38.87 -54.62
C PRO A 130 -2.05 -39.81 -54.04
N TYR A 131 -1.76 -40.90 -54.76
CA TYR A 131 -0.70 -41.83 -54.38
C TYR A 131 0.67 -41.19 -54.65
N LYS A 132 1.59 -41.28 -53.68
CA LYS A 132 2.94 -40.69 -53.73
C LYS A 132 4.00 -41.74 -53.45
N GLU A 133 3.82 -42.94 -53.99
CA GLU A 133 4.80 -44.04 -53.91
C GLU A 133 5.05 -44.54 -52.48
N GLU A 134 4.06 -44.42 -51.60
CA GLU A 134 4.14 -45.00 -50.26
C GLU A 134 4.21 -46.54 -50.30
N PRO A 135 4.90 -47.18 -49.35
CA PRO A 135 4.95 -48.64 -49.28
C PRO A 135 3.54 -49.21 -49.01
N ILE A 136 3.13 -50.18 -49.83
CA ILE A 136 1.83 -50.85 -49.72
C ILE A 136 2.02 -52.22 -49.09
N PRO A 137 1.37 -52.51 -47.96
CA PRO A 137 1.38 -53.84 -47.35
C PRO A 137 0.88 -54.93 -48.31
N ALA A 138 1.48 -56.12 -48.23
CA ALA A 138 1.06 -57.27 -49.05
C ALA A 138 -0.41 -57.65 -48.82
N THR A 139 -0.88 -57.53 -47.58
CA THR A 139 -2.28 -57.74 -47.19
C THR A 139 -2.80 -56.52 -46.44
N PRO A 140 -3.45 -55.56 -47.14
CA PRO A 140 -3.97 -54.35 -46.50
C PRO A 140 -5.05 -54.65 -45.45
N LEU A 141 -4.95 -53.99 -44.30
CA LEU A 141 -5.97 -54.01 -43.26
C LEU A 141 -7.23 -53.28 -43.74
N LEU A 142 -8.37 -53.96 -43.67
CA LEU A 142 -9.66 -53.42 -44.09
C LEU A 142 -10.47 -52.95 -42.88
N LYS A 143 -11.26 -51.88 -43.04
CA LYS A 143 -12.06 -51.30 -41.95
C LYS A 143 -13.02 -52.33 -41.33
N GLN A 144 -13.56 -53.24 -42.14
CA GLN A 144 -14.47 -54.31 -41.66
C GLN A 144 -13.78 -55.33 -40.75
N LYS A 145 -12.45 -55.44 -40.79
CA LYS A 145 -11.66 -56.32 -39.91
C LYS A 145 -11.31 -55.67 -38.57
N ILE A 146 -11.57 -54.37 -38.41
CA ILE A 146 -11.28 -53.63 -37.18
C ILE A 146 -12.58 -53.55 -36.38
N SER A 147 -12.74 -54.42 -35.39
CA SER A 147 -13.87 -54.41 -34.47
C SER A 147 -13.83 -53.22 -33.51
N ASN A 148 -12.64 -52.87 -33.04
CA ASN A 148 -12.43 -51.83 -32.05
C ASN A 148 -11.20 -50.98 -32.40
N VAL A 149 -11.33 -49.65 -32.34
CA VAL A 149 -10.23 -48.70 -32.63
C VAL A 149 -9.06 -48.89 -31.65
N TRP A 150 -9.33 -49.43 -30.46
CA TRP A 150 -8.32 -49.75 -29.46
C TRP A 150 -7.47 -50.98 -29.78
N ASP A 151 -7.89 -51.82 -30.74
CA ASP A 151 -7.09 -52.97 -31.21
C ASP A 151 -5.90 -52.52 -32.08
N ILE A 152 -5.89 -51.26 -32.52
CA ILE A 152 -4.81 -50.67 -33.31
C ILE A 152 -3.69 -50.26 -32.37
N GLU A 153 -2.49 -50.80 -32.59
CA GLU A 153 -1.31 -50.36 -31.84
C GLU A 153 -0.92 -48.95 -32.24
N VAL A 154 -0.85 -48.06 -31.25
CA VAL A 154 -0.45 -46.68 -31.46
C VAL A 154 0.77 -46.41 -30.59
N PRO A 155 1.90 -45.96 -31.17
CA PRO A 155 3.08 -45.62 -30.41
C PRO A 155 2.77 -44.59 -29.31
N HIS A 156 3.17 -44.89 -28.07
CA HIS A 156 2.99 -43.97 -26.96
C HIS A 156 3.93 -42.76 -27.11
N ARG A 157 3.39 -41.55 -26.95
CA ARG A 157 4.15 -40.30 -26.90
C ARG A 157 3.71 -39.49 -25.67
N GLU A 158 4.67 -39.03 -24.88
CA GLU A 158 4.41 -38.14 -23.75
C GLU A 158 4.16 -36.71 -24.24
N GLN A 159 2.98 -36.14 -23.93
CA GLN A 159 2.56 -34.80 -24.34
C GLN A 159 1.87 -34.08 -23.19
N GLN A 160 2.39 -32.90 -22.82
CA GLN A 160 1.88 -32.09 -21.70
C GLN A 160 0.60 -31.32 -22.05
N THR A 161 0.39 -31.03 -23.33
CA THR A 161 -0.75 -30.26 -23.85
C THR A 161 -1.75 -31.16 -24.56
N ILE A 162 -3.01 -30.71 -24.61
CA ILE A 162 -4.04 -31.38 -25.40
C ILE A 162 -3.74 -31.17 -26.88
N GLU A 163 -3.42 -32.25 -27.58
CA GLU A 163 -3.20 -32.24 -29.03
C GLU A 163 -4.24 -33.13 -29.71
N ASN A 164 -4.87 -32.59 -30.75
CA ASN A 164 -5.75 -33.34 -31.65
C ASN A 164 -4.92 -33.70 -32.88
N GLU A 165 -4.68 -34.98 -33.08
CA GLU A 165 -3.95 -35.51 -34.22
C GLU A 165 -4.87 -36.43 -35.04
N GLU A 166 -4.57 -36.57 -36.32
CA GLU A 166 -5.18 -37.62 -37.14
C GLU A 166 -4.19 -38.77 -37.28
N PHE A 167 -4.49 -39.90 -36.63
CA PHE A 167 -3.63 -41.08 -36.71
C PHE A 167 -3.94 -41.86 -37.98
N VAL A 168 -2.90 -42.10 -38.78
CA VAL A 168 -3.00 -42.83 -40.05
C VAL A 168 -2.55 -44.26 -39.84
N VAL A 169 -3.44 -45.22 -40.14
CA VAL A 169 -3.15 -46.65 -40.05
C VAL A 169 -2.43 -47.10 -41.31
N THR A 170 -1.10 -47.10 -41.28
CA THR A 170 -0.26 -47.41 -42.45
C THR A 170 -0.50 -48.82 -43.00
N GLU A 171 -0.83 -49.79 -42.13
CA GLU A 171 -1.19 -51.16 -42.53
C GLU A 171 -2.46 -51.26 -43.39
N SER A 172 -3.27 -50.20 -43.42
CA SER A 172 -4.49 -50.14 -44.24
C SER A 172 -4.26 -49.60 -45.65
N PHE A 173 -3.03 -49.19 -45.98
CA PHE A 173 -2.70 -48.59 -47.26
C PHE A 173 -3.03 -49.54 -48.40
N ARG A 174 -3.87 -49.07 -49.33
CA ARG A 174 -4.18 -49.77 -50.57
C ARG A 174 -4.30 -48.75 -51.69
N LYS A 175 -3.83 -49.10 -52.89
CA LYS A 175 -3.98 -48.23 -54.05
C LYS A 175 -5.13 -48.67 -54.94
N GLN A 176 -5.79 -47.69 -55.55
CA GLN A 176 -6.81 -47.90 -56.55
C GLN A 176 -6.48 -47.03 -57.77
N ARG A 177 -6.84 -47.51 -58.96
CA ARG A 177 -6.87 -46.67 -60.17
C ARG A 177 -7.75 -45.45 -59.93
N CYS A 178 -7.24 -44.26 -60.25
CA CYS A 178 -8.04 -43.03 -60.16
C CYS A 178 -9.30 -43.17 -61.02
N LEU A 179 -10.48 -42.99 -60.42
CA LEU A 179 -11.75 -43.16 -61.13
C LEU A 179 -12.02 -42.03 -62.14
N ASP A 180 -11.56 -40.82 -61.85
CA ASP A 180 -11.84 -39.64 -62.66
C ASP A 180 -11.04 -39.65 -63.99
N CYS A 181 -9.77 -40.06 -63.94
CA CYS A 181 -8.95 -40.22 -65.15
C CYS A 181 -8.83 -41.68 -65.61
N ARG A 182 -9.41 -42.64 -64.89
CA ARG A 182 -9.26 -44.08 -65.17
C ARG A 182 -7.80 -44.52 -65.34
N GLY A 183 -6.89 -43.90 -64.59
CA GLY A 183 -5.45 -44.18 -64.65
C GLY A 183 -4.67 -43.46 -65.75
N SER A 184 -5.30 -42.65 -66.60
CA SER A 184 -4.62 -41.92 -67.68
C SER A 184 -3.76 -40.75 -67.21
N LYS A 185 -3.81 -40.38 -65.92
CA LYS A 185 -3.12 -39.23 -65.29
C LYS A 185 -3.60 -37.86 -65.75
N GLN A 186 -4.29 -37.80 -66.88
CA GLN A 186 -4.77 -36.59 -67.53
C GLN A 186 -6.24 -36.69 -67.92
N ILE A 187 -6.96 -35.58 -67.84
CA ILE A 187 -8.35 -35.45 -68.29
C ILE A 187 -8.41 -34.54 -69.51
N ILE A 188 -9.47 -34.67 -70.31
CA ILE A 188 -9.69 -33.78 -71.46
C ILE A 188 -9.82 -32.35 -70.95
N CYS A 189 -9.11 -31.42 -71.58
CA CYS A 189 -9.25 -30.00 -71.25
C CYS A 189 -10.66 -29.54 -71.60
N GLU A 190 -11.49 -29.23 -70.60
CA GLU A 190 -12.88 -28.80 -70.80
C GLU A 190 -12.99 -27.49 -71.59
N THR A 191 -11.98 -26.62 -71.48
CA THR A 191 -11.96 -25.31 -72.16
C THR A 191 -11.81 -25.43 -73.67
N CYS A 192 -10.97 -26.35 -74.17
CA CYS A 192 -10.77 -26.55 -75.62
C CYS A 192 -11.38 -27.86 -76.13
N ARG A 193 -11.91 -28.72 -75.25
CA ARG A 193 -12.45 -30.05 -75.55
C ARG A 193 -11.52 -30.88 -76.45
N ASN A 194 -10.23 -30.93 -76.09
CA ASN A 194 -9.17 -31.59 -76.86
C ASN A 194 -8.74 -30.90 -78.19
N ASN A 195 -9.34 -29.75 -78.55
CA ASN A 195 -9.00 -29.06 -79.80
C ASN A 195 -7.69 -28.27 -79.75
N LYS A 196 -7.00 -28.23 -78.60
CA LYS A 196 -5.71 -27.55 -78.34
C LYS A 196 -5.72 -26.02 -78.50
N THR A 197 -6.74 -25.52 -79.16
CA THR A 197 -6.96 -24.12 -79.48
C THR A 197 -8.38 -23.73 -79.09
N ILE A 198 -8.59 -22.45 -78.85
CA ILE A 198 -9.90 -21.85 -78.64
C ILE A 198 -10.11 -20.77 -79.69
N GLU A 199 -11.36 -20.52 -80.05
CA GLU A 199 -11.69 -19.40 -80.93
C GLU A 199 -11.24 -18.10 -80.26
N CYS A 200 -10.63 -17.21 -81.06
CA CYS A 200 -10.20 -15.91 -80.54
C CYS A 200 -11.43 -15.14 -80.06
N PRO A 201 -11.55 -14.81 -78.76
CA PRO A 201 -12.75 -14.15 -78.24
C PRO A 201 -12.95 -12.75 -78.82
N THR A 202 -11.87 -12.12 -79.31
CA THR A 202 -11.91 -10.76 -79.89
C THR A 202 -12.47 -10.74 -81.31
N CYS A 203 -12.24 -11.76 -82.12
CA CYS A 203 -12.73 -11.82 -83.51
C CYS A 203 -13.67 -12.99 -83.79
N GLN A 204 -13.97 -13.82 -82.79
CA GLN A 204 -14.86 -14.99 -82.89
C GLN A 204 -14.51 -15.90 -84.07
N GLY A 205 -13.21 -16.16 -84.28
CA GLY A 205 -12.73 -16.97 -85.40
C GLY A 205 -12.61 -16.25 -86.75
N LEU A 206 -13.12 -15.02 -86.90
CA LEU A 206 -13.16 -14.28 -88.17
C LEU A 206 -11.80 -13.78 -88.67
N LYS A 207 -10.72 -13.90 -87.88
CA LYS A 207 -9.34 -13.47 -88.17
C LYS A 207 -9.14 -11.96 -88.28
N THR A 208 -10.16 -11.22 -88.68
CA THR A 208 -10.15 -9.77 -88.82
C THR A 208 -11.19 -9.13 -87.91
N ILE A 209 -10.95 -7.87 -87.51
CA ILE A 209 -11.90 -7.03 -86.80
C ILE A 209 -12.34 -5.91 -87.74
N ARG A 210 -13.64 -5.59 -87.74
CA ARG A 210 -14.21 -4.49 -88.50
C ARG A 210 -13.52 -3.18 -88.10
N CYS A 211 -13.08 -2.39 -89.07
CA CYS A 211 -12.46 -1.11 -88.78
C CYS A 211 -13.53 -0.13 -88.29
N ASP A 212 -13.39 0.39 -87.08
CA ASP A 212 -14.32 1.36 -86.50
C ASP A 212 -14.34 2.68 -87.28
N ALA A 213 -13.19 3.11 -87.79
CA ALA A 213 -13.03 4.40 -88.48
C ALA A 213 -13.84 4.49 -89.78
N CYS A 214 -13.96 3.40 -90.55
CA CYS A 214 -14.79 3.35 -91.76
C CYS A 214 -16.03 2.48 -91.60
N ARG A 215 -16.27 1.95 -90.39
CA ARG A 215 -17.32 0.98 -90.09
C ARG A 215 -17.37 -0.13 -91.15
N GLY A 216 -16.26 -0.75 -91.52
CA GLY A 216 -16.27 -1.91 -92.42
C GLY A 216 -16.33 -1.63 -93.92
N THR A 217 -16.51 -0.38 -94.36
CA THR A 217 -16.67 -0.08 -95.80
C THR A 217 -15.34 0.06 -96.55
N GLY A 218 -14.23 0.20 -95.81
CA GLY A 218 -12.91 0.54 -96.36
C GLY A 218 -12.78 1.98 -96.86
N LYS A 219 -13.84 2.77 -96.72
CA LYS A 219 -13.96 4.12 -97.28
C LYS A 219 -14.46 5.08 -96.20
N ILE A 220 -13.84 6.24 -96.08
CA ILE A 220 -14.30 7.33 -95.22
C ILE A 220 -14.81 8.48 -96.09
N GLN A 221 -15.83 9.19 -95.61
CA GLN A 221 -16.37 10.36 -96.30
C GLN A 221 -15.25 11.39 -96.47
N CYS A 222 -15.10 11.95 -97.67
CA CYS A 222 -14.10 12.99 -97.91
C CYS A 222 -14.49 14.22 -97.09
N TRP A 223 -13.59 14.66 -96.20
CA TRP A 223 -13.84 15.81 -95.32
C TRP A 223 -14.01 17.09 -96.14
N THR A 224 -13.25 17.24 -97.22
CA THR A 224 -13.21 18.46 -98.04
C THR A 224 -14.53 18.75 -98.76
N CYS A 225 -15.25 17.71 -99.22
CA CYS A 225 -16.54 17.86 -99.91
C CYS A 225 -17.73 17.29 -99.13
N SER A 226 -17.51 16.82 -97.90
CA SER A 226 -18.51 16.15 -97.07
C SER A 226 -19.34 15.11 -97.83
N GLY A 227 -18.69 14.26 -98.62
CA GLY A 227 -19.37 13.16 -99.32
C GLY A 227 -19.99 13.50 -100.68
N LYS A 228 -20.06 14.79 -101.06
CA LYS A 228 -20.74 15.21 -102.29
C LYS A 228 -19.96 14.90 -103.56
N GLY A 229 -18.63 14.74 -103.46
CA GLY A 229 -17.76 14.58 -104.62
C GLY A 229 -17.47 15.89 -105.37
N THR A 230 -18.20 16.96 -105.09
CA THR A 230 -17.98 18.31 -105.62
C THR A 230 -17.79 19.34 -104.51
N VAL A 231 -17.07 20.43 -104.79
CA VAL A 231 -16.91 21.58 -103.89
C VAL A 231 -17.39 22.85 -104.59
N LYS A 232 -18.02 23.76 -103.85
CA LYS A 232 -18.41 25.09 -104.34
C LYS A 232 -17.29 26.08 -104.06
N LEU A 233 -16.83 26.78 -105.09
CA LEU A 233 -15.88 27.88 -104.96
C LEU A 233 -16.66 29.18 -104.70
N PRO A 234 -16.10 30.13 -103.91
CA PRO A 234 -16.79 31.37 -103.56
C PRO A 234 -17.25 32.19 -104.77
N ASP A 235 -16.56 32.06 -105.91
CA ASP A 235 -16.75 32.91 -107.10
C ASP A 235 -17.18 32.12 -108.37
N SER A 236 -17.76 30.93 -108.22
CA SER A 236 -18.23 30.17 -109.40
C SER A 236 -19.52 29.38 -109.14
N ASP A 237 -20.50 29.53 -110.04
CA ASP A 237 -21.82 28.89 -109.98
C ASP A 237 -21.81 27.40 -110.40
N LYS A 238 -20.65 26.88 -110.83
CA LYS A 238 -20.48 25.48 -111.26
C LYS A 238 -19.70 24.69 -110.23
N ASP A 239 -20.33 23.62 -109.74
CA ASP A 239 -19.71 22.61 -108.88
C ASP A 239 -18.49 21.98 -109.60
N GLN A 240 -17.30 22.07 -108.99
CA GLN A 240 -16.10 21.42 -109.51
C GLN A 240 -15.85 20.09 -108.79
N PRO A 241 -15.31 19.07 -109.49
CA PRO A 241 -14.96 17.81 -108.85
C PRO A 241 -13.94 18.06 -107.74
N CYS A 242 -14.22 17.55 -106.55
CA CYS A 242 -13.35 17.69 -105.40
C CYS A 242 -12.00 17.01 -105.70
N PHE A 243 -10.92 17.80 -105.67
CA PHE A 243 -9.57 17.33 -106.01
C PHE A 243 -9.07 16.25 -105.04
N ASP A 244 -9.31 16.41 -103.74
CA ASP A 244 -8.85 15.49 -102.69
C ASP A 244 -9.49 14.09 -102.74
N CYS A 245 -10.63 13.93 -103.42
CA CYS A 245 -11.25 12.62 -103.65
C CYS A 245 -11.45 12.30 -105.14
N LEU A 246 -10.93 13.16 -106.03
CA LEU A 246 -11.07 13.07 -107.48
C LEU A 246 -12.52 12.82 -107.93
N GLY A 247 -13.48 13.55 -107.34
CA GLY A 247 -14.90 13.42 -107.68
C GLY A 247 -15.65 12.25 -107.02
N LYS A 248 -14.98 11.35 -106.29
CA LYS A 248 -15.62 10.12 -105.75
C LYS A 248 -16.46 10.33 -104.49
N GLY A 249 -16.26 11.44 -103.78
CA GLY A 249 -16.93 11.76 -102.50
C GLY A 249 -16.38 11.02 -101.27
N PHE A 250 -15.52 10.02 -101.44
CA PHE A 250 -14.91 9.25 -100.36
C PHE A 250 -13.40 9.07 -100.57
N GLN A 251 -12.67 8.88 -99.47
CA GLN A 251 -11.26 8.53 -99.46
C GLN A 251 -11.08 7.11 -98.91
N THR A 252 -10.03 6.41 -99.36
CA THR A 252 -9.67 5.11 -98.80
C THR A 252 -9.30 5.29 -97.33
N CYS A 253 -9.82 4.43 -96.46
CA CYS A 253 -9.53 4.50 -95.04
C CYS A 253 -8.03 4.19 -94.79
N SER A 254 -7.26 5.14 -94.28
CA SER A 254 -5.83 4.94 -93.99
C SER A 254 -5.56 4.04 -92.79
N LYS A 255 -6.58 3.79 -91.94
CA LYS A 255 -6.46 2.96 -90.74
C LYS A 255 -6.74 1.48 -90.97
N CYS A 256 -7.08 1.07 -92.19
CA CYS A 256 -7.33 -0.35 -92.49
C CYS A 256 -7.06 -0.75 -93.94
N ALA A 257 -6.95 -2.06 -94.17
CA ALA A 257 -6.86 -2.62 -95.51
C ALA A 257 -8.24 -3.11 -95.97
N GLY A 258 -9.02 -2.23 -96.59
CA GLY A 258 -10.29 -2.62 -97.21
C GLY A 258 -11.46 -2.83 -96.24
N GLY A 259 -11.46 -2.16 -95.08
CA GLY A 259 -12.59 -2.15 -94.14
C GLY A 259 -12.41 -2.98 -92.88
N SER A 260 -11.37 -3.81 -92.81
CA SER A 260 -11.05 -4.60 -91.63
C SER A 260 -9.55 -4.62 -91.37
N ASN A 261 -9.17 -4.91 -90.13
CA ASN A 261 -7.78 -5.09 -89.73
C ASN A 261 -7.57 -6.52 -89.23
N PRO A 262 -6.38 -7.12 -89.42
CA PRO A 262 -6.06 -8.38 -88.77
C PRO A 262 -6.25 -8.23 -87.27
N CYS A 263 -6.92 -9.20 -86.65
CA CYS A 263 -7.16 -9.20 -85.21
C CYS A 263 -5.82 -9.19 -84.48
N ALA A 264 -5.56 -8.18 -83.65
CA ALA A 264 -4.29 -8.05 -82.93
C ALA A 264 -4.08 -9.20 -81.93
N THR A 265 -5.16 -9.67 -81.28
CA THR A 265 -5.13 -10.74 -80.27
C THR A 265 -4.64 -12.07 -80.84
N CYS A 266 -5.14 -12.48 -82.01
CA CYS A 266 -4.74 -13.74 -82.66
C CYS A 266 -3.80 -13.54 -83.86
N LYS A 267 -3.38 -12.31 -84.14
CA LYS A 267 -2.53 -11.91 -85.27
C LYS A 267 -3.02 -12.48 -86.62
N GLY A 268 -4.34 -12.51 -86.83
CA GLY A 268 -4.95 -13.04 -88.04
C GLY A 268 -5.13 -14.56 -88.10
N ALA A 269 -4.78 -15.31 -87.05
CA ALA A 269 -4.96 -16.77 -87.04
C ALA A 269 -6.43 -17.22 -86.82
N GLY A 270 -7.24 -16.39 -86.15
CA GLY A 270 -8.63 -16.69 -85.79
C GLY A 270 -8.76 -17.60 -84.56
N MET A 271 -7.74 -18.42 -84.29
CA MET A 271 -7.65 -19.30 -83.14
C MET A 271 -6.50 -18.88 -82.21
N LEU A 272 -6.64 -19.14 -80.92
CA LEU A 272 -5.61 -18.96 -79.91
C LEU A 272 -5.22 -20.32 -79.32
N LYS A 273 -3.94 -20.52 -79.02
CA LYS A 273 -3.47 -21.66 -78.24
C LYS A 273 -4.24 -21.69 -76.90
N CYS A 274 -4.83 -22.82 -76.55
CA CYS A 274 -5.53 -22.95 -75.28
C CYS A 274 -4.53 -22.82 -74.13
N THR A 275 -4.65 -21.77 -73.34
CA THR A 275 -3.77 -21.49 -72.20
C THR A 275 -4.03 -22.41 -71.01
N LYS A 276 -5.24 -22.98 -70.90
CA LYS A 276 -5.58 -23.89 -69.80
C LYS A 276 -4.84 -25.23 -69.86
N CYS A 277 -4.54 -25.72 -71.05
CA CYS A 277 -3.80 -26.97 -71.28
C CYS A 277 -2.48 -26.76 -72.02
N ASP A 278 -2.05 -25.51 -72.19
CA ASP A 278 -0.90 -25.12 -73.01
C ASP A 278 -0.83 -25.82 -74.37
N GLY A 279 -1.97 -25.94 -75.04
CA GLY A 279 -2.09 -26.53 -76.36
C GLY A 279 -1.89 -28.06 -76.43
N THR A 280 -1.83 -28.75 -75.29
CA THR A 280 -1.74 -30.22 -75.27
C THR A 280 -3.09 -30.90 -75.55
N GLY A 281 -4.20 -30.21 -75.23
CA GLY A 281 -5.55 -30.78 -75.28
C GLY A 281 -5.98 -31.48 -73.98
N TYR A 282 -5.05 -31.65 -73.04
CA TYR A 282 -5.23 -32.39 -71.80
C TYR A 282 -4.80 -31.58 -70.59
N CYS A 283 -5.50 -31.75 -69.47
CA CYS A 283 -5.13 -31.18 -68.19
C CYS A 283 -4.71 -32.30 -67.24
N GLN A 284 -3.73 -32.04 -66.37
CA GLN A 284 -3.40 -32.97 -65.29
C GLN A 284 -4.67 -33.23 -64.46
N CYS A 285 -4.94 -34.50 -64.17
CA CYS A 285 -6.09 -34.87 -63.35
C CYS A 285 -5.91 -34.30 -61.94
N SER A 286 -6.83 -33.43 -61.50
CA SER A 286 -6.77 -32.78 -60.18
C SER A 286 -6.91 -33.77 -59.02
N SER A 287 -7.71 -34.82 -59.19
CA SER A 287 -8.00 -35.81 -58.15
C SER A 287 -6.81 -36.70 -57.79
N CYS A 288 -6.01 -37.11 -58.79
CA CYS A 288 -4.80 -37.90 -58.56
C CYS A 288 -3.49 -37.11 -58.73
N GLN A 289 -3.59 -35.83 -59.09
CA GLN A 289 -2.46 -34.94 -59.34
C GLN A 289 -1.42 -35.57 -60.29
N GLY A 290 -1.88 -36.27 -61.33
CA GLY A 290 -1.01 -36.89 -62.33
C GLY A 290 -0.38 -38.22 -61.94
N SER A 291 -0.64 -38.77 -60.75
CA SER A 291 -0.18 -40.13 -60.39
C SER A 291 -0.95 -41.23 -61.14
N GLY A 292 -2.22 -40.99 -61.48
CA GLY A 292 -3.13 -41.99 -62.08
C GLY A 292 -3.68 -42.98 -61.05
N GLU A 293 -3.19 -42.93 -59.81
CA GLU A 293 -3.54 -43.81 -58.71
C GLU A 293 -3.98 -42.99 -57.50
N ILE A 294 -4.89 -43.53 -56.71
CA ILE A 294 -5.36 -42.94 -55.45
C ILE A 294 -5.00 -43.91 -54.34
N LEU A 295 -4.35 -43.40 -53.29
CA LEU A 295 -4.15 -44.12 -52.05
C LEU A 295 -5.43 -44.04 -51.22
N LEU A 296 -5.95 -45.20 -50.83
CA LEU A 296 -6.99 -45.36 -49.84
C LEU A 296 -6.34 -45.83 -48.53
N TYR A 297 -6.79 -45.27 -47.41
CA TYR A 297 -6.28 -45.61 -46.10
C TYR A 297 -7.32 -45.33 -45.02
N ILE A 298 -7.09 -45.88 -43.84
CA ILE A 298 -7.90 -45.68 -42.65
C ILE A 298 -7.18 -44.69 -41.75
N SER A 299 -7.92 -43.74 -41.20
CA SER A 299 -7.45 -42.85 -40.15
C SER A 299 -8.49 -42.71 -39.04
N PHE A 300 -8.09 -42.19 -37.89
CA PHE A 300 -9.03 -41.79 -36.85
C PHE A 300 -8.46 -40.61 -36.06
N PRO A 301 -9.30 -39.71 -35.54
CA PRO A 301 -8.84 -38.63 -34.69
C PRO A 301 -8.42 -39.20 -33.33
N ILE A 302 -7.28 -38.74 -32.83
CA ILE A 302 -6.73 -39.10 -31.54
C ILE A 302 -6.46 -37.83 -30.73
N GLN A 303 -6.87 -37.84 -29.47
CA GLN A 303 -6.64 -36.75 -28.53
C GLN A 303 -5.81 -37.27 -27.35
N ARG A 304 -4.69 -36.62 -27.06
CA ARG A 304 -3.81 -37.01 -25.93
C ARG A 304 -3.55 -35.86 -24.98
N PHE A 305 -3.37 -36.19 -23.71
CA PHE A 305 -2.80 -35.29 -22.70
C PHE A 305 -2.30 -36.07 -21.49
N THR A 306 -1.37 -35.48 -20.75
CA THR A 306 -0.93 -36.00 -19.44
C THR A 306 -1.49 -35.16 -18.30
N ARG A 307 -1.85 -35.81 -17.18
CA ARG A 307 -2.20 -35.13 -15.93
C ARG A 307 -1.26 -35.60 -14.82
N ILE A 308 -0.80 -34.65 -14.01
CA ILE A 308 0.05 -34.91 -12.85
C ILE A 308 -0.76 -34.61 -11.59
N ILE A 309 -0.77 -35.53 -10.64
CA ILE A 309 -1.37 -35.36 -9.31
C ILE A 309 -0.28 -35.64 -8.29
N ASN A 310 -0.13 -34.74 -7.31
CA ASN A 310 0.83 -34.92 -6.22
C ASN A 310 0.09 -35.13 -4.90
N GLU A 311 0.63 -35.97 -4.05
CA GLU A 311 0.16 -36.20 -2.68
C GLU A 311 1.34 -36.17 -1.72
N LEU A 312 1.19 -35.50 -0.57
CA LEU A 312 2.20 -35.46 0.48
C LEU A 312 1.77 -36.36 1.63
N VAL A 313 2.61 -37.34 1.96
CA VAL A 313 2.43 -38.22 3.11
C VAL A 313 3.45 -37.83 4.17
N LEU A 314 3.00 -37.25 5.27
CA LEU A 314 3.83 -36.97 6.43
C LEU A 314 3.98 -38.23 7.28
N ASN A 315 5.19 -38.45 7.82
CA ASN A 315 5.41 -39.47 8.84
C ASN A 315 4.52 -39.19 10.07
N GLU A 316 3.92 -40.22 10.65
CA GLU A 316 3.02 -40.11 11.82
C GLU A 316 3.65 -39.38 13.03
N HIS A 317 4.97 -39.44 13.18
CA HIS A 317 5.70 -38.81 14.28
C HIS A 317 5.96 -37.31 14.06
N ILE A 318 5.67 -36.79 12.86
CA ILE A 318 5.83 -35.38 12.53
C ILE A 318 4.54 -34.62 12.92
N PRO A 319 4.65 -33.47 13.60
CA PRO A 319 3.49 -32.68 14.01
C PRO A 319 2.60 -32.27 12.84
N LYS A 320 1.28 -32.31 13.03
CA LYS A 320 0.30 -31.90 12.00
C LYS A 320 0.44 -30.45 11.54
N ASN A 321 0.97 -29.57 12.38
CA ASN A 321 1.23 -28.16 12.09
C ASN A 321 2.62 -27.90 11.48
N PHE A 322 3.33 -28.96 11.09
CA PHE A 322 4.59 -28.85 10.36
C PHE A 322 4.38 -28.15 9.02
N PRO A 323 5.24 -27.20 8.62
CA PRO A 323 5.07 -26.44 7.38
C PRO A 323 5.37 -27.32 6.16
N THR A 324 4.32 -27.89 5.57
CA THR A 324 4.39 -28.88 4.48
C THR A 324 5.00 -28.35 3.20
N ASN A 325 4.83 -27.07 2.90
CA ASN A 325 5.46 -26.40 1.75
C ASN A 325 6.98 -26.52 1.76
N THR A 326 7.60 -26.59 2.94
CA THR A 326 9.06 -26.74 3.08
C THR A 326 9.58 -28.09 2.60
N ILE A 327 8.72 -29.10 2.45
CA ILE A 327 9.09 -30.41 1.89
C ILE A 327 9.00 -30.36 0.36
N THR A 328 7.89 -29.84 -0.18
CA THR A 328 7.62 -29.84 -1.62
C THR A 328 8.58 -28.98 -2.44
N GLU A 329 9.18 -27.96 -1.82
CA GLU A 329 10.16 -27.05 -2.46
C GLU A 329 11.60 -27.58 -2.42
N ARG A 330 11.86 -28.66 -1.67
CA ARG A 330 13.21 -29.21 -1.47
C ARG A 330 13.52 -30.36 -2.43
N ARG A 331 14.82 -30.64 -2.57
CA ARG A 331 15.30 -31.85 -3.24
C ARG A 331 15.05 -33.06 -2.35
N SER A 332 14.60 -34.15 -2.95
CA SER A 332 14.47 -35.44 -2.27
C SER A 332 15.84 -35.94 -1.83
N THR A 333 15.84 -36.92 -0.92
CA THR A 333 17.06 -37.57 -0.41
C THR A 333 17.79 -38.43 -1.46
N GLY A 334 17.34 -38.43 -2.71
CA GLY A 334 17.78 -39.36 -3.75
C GLY A 334 17.16 -40.76 -3.63
N ARG A 335 16.51 -41.09 -2.50
CA ARG A 335 15.68 -42.28 -2.35
C ARG A 335 14.36 -42.04 -3.10
N MET A 336 14.23 -42.66 -4.26
CA MET A 336 13.07 -42.55 -5.14
C MET A 336 12.64 -43.94 -5.57
N VAL A 337 11.34 -44.16 -5.57
CA VAL A 337 10.71 -45.32 -6.21
C VAL A 337 9.97 -44.82 -7.44
N ASP A 338 10.20 -45.47 -8.57
CA ASP A 338 9.64 -45.09 -9.86
C ASP A 338 9.08 -46.34 -10.53
N ILE A 339 7.76 -46.34 -10.73
CA ILE A 339 7.02 -47.46 -11.29
C ILE A 339 6.12 -46.97 -12.40
N THR A 340 6.18 -47.70 -13.51
CA THR A 340 5.39 -47.42 -14.70
C THR A 340 4.52 -48.62 -15.02
N VAL A 341 3.22 -48.42 -15.07
CA VAL A 341 2.21 -49.46 -15.37
C VAL A 341 1.24 -48.92 -16.41
N ASP A 342 0.52 -49.80 -17.11
CA ASP A 342 -0.50 -49.37 -18.06
C ASP A 342 -1.66 -48.67 -17.31
N ARG A 343 -2.10 -49.28 -16.20
CA ARG A 343 -3.10 -48.71 -15.29
C ARG A 343 -3.02 -49.33 -13.91
N PHE A 344 -3.05 -48.50 -12.87
CA PHE A 344 -3.22 -48.97 -11.50
C PHE A 344 -4.67 -49.43 -11.28
N PRO A 345 -4.89 -50.66 -10.81
CA PRO A 345 -6.22 -51.19 -10.48
C PRO A 345 -6.87 -50.49 -9.28
N ASN A 346 -8.20 -50.46 -9.25
CA ASN A 346 -8.95 -49.57 -8.37
C ASN A 346 -9.11 -50.04 -6.91
N THR A 347 -9.19 -51.35 -6.61
CA THR A 347 -9.66 -51.76 -5.27
C THR A 347 -9.03 -53.02 -4.66
N SER A 348 -8.68 -54.06 -5.41
CA SER A 348 -8.17 -55.33 -4.83
C SER A 348 -6.63 -55.42 -4.72
N PHE A 349 -5.91 -54.95 -5.73
CA PHE A 349 -4.44 -54.89 -5.79
C PHE A 349 -3.81 -53.98 -4.74
N MET A 350 -4.52 -52.92 -4.38
CA MET A 350 -4.04 -51.88 -3.46
C MET A 350 -4.02 -52.38 -2.01
N ASP A 351 -4.72 -53.49 -1.73
CA ASP A 351 -4.76 -54.07 -0.40
C ASP A 351 -3.51 -54.87 -0.03
N GLU A 352 -2.71 -55.26 -1.02
CA GLU A 352 -1.42 -55.95 -0.84
C GLU A 352 -0.27 -55.00 -0.48
N ILE A 353 -0.48 -53.68 -0.52
CA ILE A 353 0.52 -52.69 -0.11
C ILE A 353 0.62 -52.70 1.41
N LYS A 354 1.81 -53.07 1.93
CA LYS A 354 2.05 -53.24 3.38
C LYS A 354 1.91 -51.93 4.16
N HIS A 355 2.26 -50.80 3.56
CA HIS A 355 2.35 -49.50 4.21
C HIS A 355 1.03 -48.74 4.12
N THR A 356 0.32 -48.62 5.23
CA THR A 356 -1.02 -48.01 5.30
C THR A 356 -1.05 -46.58 4.77
N ASP A 357 -0.09 -45.74 5.15
CA ASP A 357 -0.11 -44.31 4.81
C ASP A 357 0.18 -44.10 3.31
N ILE A 358 1.12 -44.86 2.76
CA ILE A 358 1.47 -44.86 1.34
C ILE A 358 0.31 -45.44 0.53
N LYS A 359 -0.30 -46.52 1.02
CA LYS A 359 -1.47 -47.17 0.40
C LYS A 359 -2.64 -46.19 0.23
N GLU A 360 -3.02 -45.48 1.29
CA GLU A 360 -4.13 -44.52 1.22
C GLU A 360 -3.81 -43.33 0.30
N ALA A 361 -2.55 -42.89 0.26
CA ALA A 361 -2.11 -41.87 -0.68
C ALA A 361 -2.16 -42.33 -2.14
N ILE A 362 -1.70 -43.55 -2.45
CA ILE A 362 -1.81 -44.11 -3.81
C ILE A 362 -3.30 -44.26 -4.18
N LYS A 363 -4.17 -44.71 -3.25
CA LYS A 363 -5.62 -44.78 -3.50
C LYS A 363 -6.20 -43.42 -3.87
N ALA A 364 -5.83 -42.37 -3.13
CA ALA A 364 -6.27 -41.01 -3.41
C ALA A 364 -5.78 -40.51 -4.80
N LEU A 365 -4.51 -40.78 -5.14
CA LEU A 365 -3.93 -40.44 -6.44
C LEU A 365 -4.65 -41.16 -7.60
N VAL A 366 -4.86 -42.47 -7.49
CA VAL A 366 -5.55 -43.28 -8.49
C VAL A 366 -7.00 -42.84 -8.64
N ALA A 367 -7.73 -42.63 -7.54
CA ALA A 367 -9.09 -42.10 -7.58
C ALA A 367 -9.15 -40.72 -8.25
N GLY A 368 -8.18 -39.84 -7.96
CA GLY A 368 -8.03 -38.54 -8.63
C GLY A 368 -7.76 -38.66 -10.13
N SER A 369 -6.97 -39.66 -10.55
CA SER A 369 -6.68 -39.94 -11.96
C SER A 369 -7.88 -40.49 -12.74
N ASN A 370 -8.85 -41.12 -12.07
CA ASN A 370 -10.04 -41.62 -12.75
C ASN A 370 -11.07 -40.52 -13.05
N LYS A 371 -10.96 -39.32 -12.45
CA LYS A 371 -11.93 -38.22 -12.67
C LYS A 371 -12.13 -37.86 -14.15
N PRO A 372 -11.07 -37.65 -14.97
CA PRO A 372 -11.24 -37.32 -16.38
C PRO A 372 -11.87 -38.44 -17.23
N ILE A 373 -11.82 -39.70 -16.77
CA ILE A 373 -12.50 -40.83 -17.42
C ILE A 373 -14.00 -40.78 -17.09
N ASN A 374 -14.35 -40.49 -15.84
CA ASN A 374 -15.75 -40.35 -15.43
C ASN A 374 -16.46 -39.22 -16.19
N ASP A 375 -15.73 -38.16 -16.55
CA ASP A 375 -16.25 -37.04 -17.35
C ASP A 375 -16.44 -37.38 -18.84
N ASN A 376 -15.64 -38.31 -19.39
CA ASN A 376 -15.70 -38.73 -20.79
C ASN A 376 -15.43 -40.24 -20.92
N PRO A 377 -16.48 -41.07 -21.07
CA PRO A 377 -16.36 -42.53 -21.12
C PRO A 377 -15.50 -43.07 -22.28
N SER A 378 -15.34 -42.30 -23.35
CA SER A 378 -14.49 -42.67 -24.51
C SER A 378 -13.00 -42.48 -24.24
N ARG A 379 -12.64 -41.86 -23.11
CA ARG A 379 -11.26 -41.63 -22.69
C ARG A 379 -10.73 -42.82 -21.91
N LYS A 380 -9.51 -43.23 -22.22
CA LYS A 380 -8.79 -44.27 -21.46
C LYS A 380 -7.47 -43.72 -20.94
N ILE A 381 -7.06 -44.23 -19.78
CA ILE A 381 -5.69 -44.13 -19.33
C ILE A 381 -4.91 -45.21 -20.08
N VAL A 382 -3.87 -44.80 -20.80
CA VAL A 382 -2.99 -45.70 -21.55
C VAL A 382 -1.72 -46.05 -20.79
N LYS A 383 -1.29 -45.14 -19.90
CA LYS A 383 -0.07 -45.31 -19.12
C LYS A 383 -0.12 -44.48 -17.85
N GLN A 384 0.41 -45.02 -16.76
CA GLN A 384 0.61 -44.33 -15.50
C GLN A 384 2.03 -44.52 -14.99
N HIS A 385 2.54 -43.47 -14.38
CA HIS A 385 3.88 -43.41 -13.86
C HIS A 385 3.83 -42.81 -12.45
N LEU A 386 4.14 -43.63 -11.45
CA LEU A 386 4.13 -43.29 -10.04
C LEU A 386 5.58 -43.07 -9.58
N GLN A 387 5.86 -41.87 -9.10
CA GLN A 387 7.12 -41.52 -8.46
C GLN A 387 6.88 -41.26 -6.97
N VAL A 388 7.61 -41.95 -6.11
CA VAL A 388 7.59 -41.77 -4.66
C VAL A 388 8.93 -41.22 -4.24
N ASN A 389 8.97 -39.94 -3.90
CA ASN A 389 10.17 -39.26 -3.45
C ASN A 389 10.23 -39.23 -1.92
N ALA A 390 11.27 -39.80 -1.33
CA ALA A 390 11.48 -39.79 0.11
C ALA A 390 12.26 -38.55 0.58
N TYR A 391 11.76 -37.95 1.66
CA TYR A 391 12.30 -36.77 2.32
C TYR A 391 12.58 -37.10 3.78
N ALA A 392 13.87 -37.08 4.14
CA ALA A 392 14.31 -37.32 5.51
C ALA A 392 14.21 -36.06 6.35
N ILE A 393 13.58 -36.22 7.51
CA ILE A 393 13.43 -35.21 8.56
C ILE A 393 13.97 -35.84 9.84
N TYR A 394 15.00 -35.23 10.40
CA TYR A 394 15.56 -35.63 11.68
C TYR A 394 14.69 -35.07 12.81
N ASP A 395 14.12 -35.99 13.57
CA ASP A 395 13.37 -35.74 14.80
C ASP A 395 14.36 -35.78 15.98
N CYS A 396 14.70 -34.59 16.48
CA CYS A 396 15.73 -34.38 17.47
C CYS A 396 15.10 -34.07 18.83
N ALA A 397 15.21 -34.99 19.78
CA ALA A 397 14.92 -34.74 21.18
C ALA A 397 16.18 -34.21 21.88
N TYR A 398 16.07 -33.11 22.61
CA TYR A 398 17.19 -32.48 23.30
C TYR A 398 16.76 -31.83 24.61
N GLU A 399 17.75 -31.58 25.47
CA GLU A 399 17.57 -30.88 26.73
C GLU A 399 18.35 -29.56 26.76
N TYR A 400 17.78 -28.56 27.40
CA TYR A 400 18.42 -27.28 27.65
C TYR A 400 17.96 -26.75 29.01
N GLN A 401 18.93 -26.44 29.89
CA GLN A 401 18.68 -25.95 31.26
C GLN A 401 17.66 -26.79 32.05
N GLY A 402 17.70 -28.13 31.88
CA GLY A 402 16.81 -29.08 32.57
C GLY A 402 15.41 -29.25 31.96
N ASN A 403 15.09 -28.53 30.88
CA ASN A 403 13.83 -28.70 30.14
C ASN A 403 14.05 -29.53 28.86
N SER A 404 13.10 -30.41 28.53
CA SER A 404 13.14 -31.24 27.32
C SER A 404 12.35 -30.60 26.17
N TYR A 405 12.91 -30.69 24.97
CA TYR A 405 12.34 -30.12 23.74
C TYR A 405 12.47 -31.09 22.57
N ARG A 406 11.68 -30.83 21.51
CA ARG A 406 11.80 -31.52 20.22
C ARG A 406 11.89 -30.51 19.09
N ILE A 407 12.80 -30.77 18.16
CA ILE A 407 13.02 -29.95 16.97
C ILE A 407 13.19 -30.86 15.76
N PHE A 408 12.64 -30.44 14.62
CA PHE A 408 12.64 -31.21 13.38
C PHE A 408 13.54 -30.52 12.38
N VAL A 409 14.53 -31.24 11.86
CA VAL A 409 15.54 -30.71 10.94
C VAL A 409 15.47 -31.45 9.62
N HIS A 410 15.33 -30.74 8.52
CA HIS A 410 15.40 -31.35 7.18
C HIS A 410 16.80 -31.90 6.94
N ALA A 411 16.93 -33.04 6.26
CA ALA A 411 18.22 -33.69 6.08
C ALA A 411 19.27 -32.85 5.33
N ASP A 412 18.82 -31.90 4.50
CA ASP A 412 19.69 -30.94 3.81
C ASP A 412 20.18 -29.80 4.72
N CYS A 413 19.79 -29.78 6.00
CA CYS A 413 20.11 -28.75 6.98
C CYS A 413 19.67 -27.32 6.57
N LYS A 414 18.75 -27.18 5.62
CA LYS A 414 18.22 -25.87 5.18
C LYS A 414 16.88 -25.53 5.79
N GLY A 415 16.29 -26.44 6.55
CA GLY A 415 14.99 -26.24 7.21
C GLY A 415 15.01 -26.75 8.63
N VAL A 416 14.55 -25.92 9.54
CA VAL A 416 14.40 -26.27 10.96
C VAL A 416 13.01 -25.83 11.41
N TYR A 417 12.31 -26.73 12.08
CA TYR A 417 10.99 -26.51 12.62
C TYR A 417 10.96 -26.88 14.10
N ALA A 418 10.69 -25.90 14.95
CA ALA A 418 10.49 -26.10 16.38
C ALA A 418 9.05 -25.71 16.73
N GLN A 419 8.30 -26.62 17.33
CA GLN A 419 6.97 -26.29 17.87
C GLN A 419 7.10 -25.48 19.17
N LYS A 420 8.10 -25.83 19.98
CA LYS A 420 8.52 -25.10 21.17
C LYS A 420 10.04 -25.21 21.28
N SER A 421 10.69 -24.10 21.60
CA SER A 421 12.15 -24.03 21.76
C SER A 421 12.55 -23.28 23.03
N PRO A 422 13.80 -23.41 23.50
CA PRO A 422 14.35 -22.58 24.56
C PRO A 422 14.23 -21.07 24.27
N ILE A 423 14.28 -20.67 23.00
CA ILE A 423 14.11 -19.28 22.57
C ILE A 423 12.70 -18.78 22.90
N ASP A 424 11.69 -19.64 22.81
CA ASP A 424 10.32 -19.29 23.20
C ASP A 424 10.18 -19.09 24.72
N ASP A 425 10.91 -19.88 25.52
CA ASP A 425 10.94 -19.70 26.97
C ASP A 425 11.70 -18.41 27.37
N VAL A 426 12.81 -18.08 26.68
CA VAL A 426 13.48 -16.77 26.83
C VAL A 426 12.52 -15.63 26.49
N LYS A 427 11.80 -15.73 25.37
CA LYS A 427 10.78 -14.74 24.97
C LYS A 427 9.71 -14.56 26.04
N LYS A 428 9.20 -15.66 26.61
CA LYS A 428 8.22 -15.62 27.70
C LYS A 428 8.79 -14.93 28.95
N HIS A 429 10.02 -15.27 29.34
CA HIS A 429 10.67 -14.65 30.48
C HIS A 429 10.90 -13.15 30.28
N LEU A 430 11.32 -12.72 29.07
CA LEU A 430 11.45 -11.30 28.72
C LEU A 430 10.10 -10.56 28.81
N ILE A 431 9.00 -11.20 28.40
CA ILE A 431 7.66 -10.61 28.56
C ILE A 431 7.30 -10.41 30.03
N GLU A 432 7.55 -11.42 30.88
CA GLU A 432 7.34 -11.32 32.34
C GLU A 432 8.21 -10.22 32.96
N GLN A 433 9.49 -10.14 32.57
CA GLN A 433 10.39 -9.06 33.00
C GLN A 433 9.90 -7.69 32.55
N ALA A 434 9.40 -7.56 31.32
CA ALA A 434 8.81 -6.32 30.82
C ALA A 434 7.57 -5.92 31.63
N GLN A 435 6.71 -6.87 31.99
CA GLN A 435 5.55 -6.64 32.85
C GLN A 435 5.97 -6.18 34.26
N ASN A 436 6.99 -6.82 34.86
CA ASN A 436 7.52 -6.43 36.17
C ASN A 436 8.18 -5.04 36.13
N ALA A 437 8.91 -4.71 35.07
CA ALA A 437 9.49 -3.37 34.85
C ALA A 437 8.40 -2.29 34.68
N LEU A 438 7.28 -2.63 34.03
CA LEU A 438 6.12 -1.74 33.94
C LEU A 438 5.49 -1.49 35.31
N SER A 439 5.28 -2.55 36.11
CA SER A 439 4.70 -2.45 37.44
C SER A 439 5.57 -1.65 38.41
N SER A 440 6.89 -1.81 38.32
CA SER A 440 7.88 -1.06 39.11
C SER A 440 8.16 0.36 38.58
N HIS A 441 7.44 0.80 37.54
CA HIS A 441 7.57 2.13 36.92
C HIS A 441 8.96 2.41 36.29
N ASP A 442 9.79 1.38 36.05
CA ASP A 442 11.00 1.48 35.21
C ASP A 442 10.64 1.31 33.74
N TYR A 443 10.05 2.37 33.18
CA TYR A 443 9.64 2.40 31.79
C TYR A 443 10.80 2.33 30.81
N SER A 444 12.02 2.66 31.23
CA SER A 444 13.18 2.66 30.36
C SER A 444 13.68 1.24 30.09
N GLN A 445 13.69 0.42 31.14
CA GLN A 445 13.99 -1.00 31.06
C GLN A 445 12.87 -1.76 30.34
N ALA A 446 11.60 -1.49 30.69
CA ALA A 446 10.46 -2.10 30.03
C ALA A 446 10.45 -1.87 28.51
N GLN A 447 10.75 -0.65 28.05
CA GLN A 447 10.80 -0.33 26.64
C GLN A 447 11.92 -1.11 25.91
N LYS A 448 13.11 -1.20 26.50
CA LYS A 448 14.24 -1.96 25.93
C LYS A 448 13.86 -3.44 25.76
N ILE A 449 13.33 -4.05 26.82
CA ILE A 449 12.95 -5.46 26.83
C ILE A 449 11.86 -5.75 25.79
N LEU A 450 10.84 -4.88 25.67
CA LEU A 450 9.79 -5.06 24.66
C LEU A 450 10.31 -4.96 23.22
N PHE A 451 11.30 -4.11 22.97
CA PHE A 451 11.96 -4.08 21.65
C PHE A 451 12.78 -5.34 21.38
N THR A 452 13.49 -5.87 22.38
CA THR A 452 14.18 -7.16 22.30
C THR A 452 13.20 -8.31 22.00
N VAL A 453 12.01 -8.31 22.63
CA VAL A 453 10.97 -9.31 22.32
C VAL A 453 10.50 -9.20 20.86
N LEU A 454 10.34 -7.98 20.34
CA LEU A 454 9.93 -7.75 18.95
C LEU A 454 11.02 -8.04 17.91
N SER A 455 12.30 -7.94 18.28
CA SER A 455 13.39 -8.37 17.40
C SER A 455 13.44 -9.89 17.31
N ILE A 456 13.28 -10.60 18.43
CA ILE A 456 13.17 -12.08 18.47
C ILE A 456 11.94 -12.55 17.67
N ASP A 457 10.76 -11.96 17.91
CA ASP A 457 9.51 -12.35 17.28
C ASP A 457 8.67 -11.12 16.90
N ARG A 458 8.78 -10.72 15.63
CA ARG A 458 8.08 -9.56 15.09
C ARG A 458 6.55 -9.69 15.13
N LYS A 459 6.01 -10.90 15.15
CA LYS A 459 4.56 -11.16 15.11
C LYS A 459 3.97 -11.48 16.49
N ASN A 460 4.72 -11.21 17.56
CA ASN A 460 4.26 -11.45 18.91
C ASN A 460 2.94 -10.70 19.21
N ALA A 461 1.92 -11.42 19.67
CA ALA A 461 0.58 -10.87 19.92
C ALA A 461 0.51 -10.03 21.22
N GLU A 462 1.35 -10.32 22.21
CA GLU A 462 1.31 -9.67 23.52
C GLU A 462 2.08 -8.35 23.56
N ALA A 463 3.18 -8.26 22.81
CA ALA A 463 4.07 -7.09 22.81
C ALA A 463 3.35 -5.76 22.44
N PRO A 464 2.48 -5.67 21.41
CA PRO A 464 1.76 -4.43 21.10
C PRO A 464 0.87 -3.93 22.25
N SER A 465 0.20 -4.86 22.95
CA SER A 465 -0.66 -4.50 24.09
C SER A 465 0.15 -3.91 25.26
N LEU A 466 1.34 -4.47 25.53
CA LEU A 466 2.27 -4.00 26.55
C LEU A 466 2.87 -2.64 26.20
N ILE A 467 3.21 -2.44 24.92
CA ILE A 467 3.68 -1.14 24.40
C ILE A 467 2.59 -0.07 24.57
N GLY A 468 1.33 -0.40 24.25
CA GLY A 468 0.19 0.49 24.49
C GLY A 468 0.04 0.89 25.96
N ARG A 469 0.18 -0.07 26.88
CA ARG A 469 0.20 0.20 28.34
C ARG A 469 1.36 1.12 28.74
N LEU A 470 2.57 0.82 28.25
CA LEU A 470 3.78 1.62 28.48
C LEU A 470 3.57 3.08 28.05
N GLN A 471 3.06 3.31 26.83
CA GLN A 471 2.80 4.65 26.31
C GLN A 471 1.76 5.41 27.15
N LYS A 472 0.67 4.73 27.55
CA LYS A 472 -0.39 5.34 28.39
C LYS A 472 0.15 5.76 29.77
N GLN A 473 0.93 4.91 30.42
CA GLN A 473 1.52 5.22 31.73
C GLN A 473 2.59 6.32 31.64
N GLN A 474 3.45 6.29 30.62
CA GLN A 474 4.42 7.37 30.39
C GLN A 474 3.75 8.72 30.14
N PHE A 475 2.65 8.74 29.37
CA PHE A 475 1.85 9.93 29.14
C PHE A 475 1.27 10.49 30.45
N HIS A 476 0.66 9.64 31.28
CA HIS A 476 0.11 10.07 32.57
C HIS A 476 1.17 10.67 33.49
N ARG A 477 2.38 10.07 33.54
CA ARG A 477 3.51 10.61 34.33
C ARG A 477 4.00 11.97 33.82
N MET A 478 4.00 12.19 32.51
CA MET A 478 4.34 13.50 31.93
C MET A 478 3.32 14.58 32.31
N CYS A 479 2.02 14.27 32.22
CA CYS A 479 0.96 15.18 32.66
C CYS A 479 1.07 15.50 34.17
N TRP A 480 1.33 14.48 34.99
CA TRP A 480 1.49 14.66 36.44
C TRP A 480 2.72 15.51 36.81
N ASN A 481 3.85 15.32 36.12
CA ASN A 481 5.03 16.16 36.32
C ASN A 481 4.80 17.61 35.86
N GLY A 482 4.04 17.81 34.78
CA GLY A 482 3.61 19.15 34.34
C GLY A 482 2.70 19.84 35.37
N PHE A 483 1.76 19.08 35.95
CA PHE A 483 0.92 19.55 37.05
C PHE A 483 1.75 19.94 38.29
N LEU A 484 2.64 19.07 38.76
CA LEU A 484 3.56 19.35 39.88
C LEU A 484 4.45 20.59 39.64
N GLY A 485 4.96 20.75 38.42
CA GLY A 485 5.72 21.95 38.04
C GLY A 485 4.88 23.22 38.08
N GLY A 486 3.63 23.15 37.60
CA GLY A 486 2.68 24.25 37.65
C GLY A 486 2.27 24.62 39.08
N THR A 487 1.99 23.65 39.95
CA THR A 487 1.62 23.90 41.35
C THR A 487 2.78 24.50 42.15
N ALA A 488 4.00 23.99 41.98
CA ALA A 488 5.18 24.54 42.66
C ALA A 488 5.44 26.00 42.26
N ALA A 489 5.29 26.33 40.97
CA ALA A 489 5.41 27.70 40.48
C ALA A 489 4.28 28.60 41.02
N GLY A 490 3.04 28.10 41.05
CA GLY A 490 1.91 28.81 41.65
C GLY A 490 2.11 29.12 43.13
N ILE A 491 2.66 28.18 43.91
CA ILE A 491 3.01 28.40 45.33
C ILE A 491 4.09 29.48 45.48
N LEU A 492 5.13 29.47 44.64
CA LEU A 492 6.17 30.51 44.67
C LEU A 492 5.60 31.90 44.35
N VAL A 493 4.69 32.00 43.37
CA VAL A 493 3.99 33.25 43.04
C VAL A 493 3.12 33.71 44.22
N LEU A 494 2.35 32.81 44.85
CA LEU A 494 1.57 33.10 46.04
C LEU A 494 2.45 33.57 47.22
N GLY A 495 3.59 32.93 47.46
CA GLY A 495 4.56 33.33 48.48
C GLY A 495 5.12 34.75 48.23
N PHE A 496 5.47 35.07 46.98
CA PHE A 496 5.91 36.40 46.60
C PHE A 496 4.82 37.48 46.78
N VAL A 497 3.56 37.14 46.48
CA VAL A 497 2.41 38.04 46.70
C VAL A 497 2.17 38.29 48.19
N VAL A 498 2.26 37.26 49.03
CA VAL A 498 2.13 37.41 50.50
C VAL A 498 3.26 38.26 51.06
N PHE A 499 4.48 38.16 50.52
CA PHE A 499 5.58 39.07 50.87
C PHE A 499 5.27 40.53 50.51
N MET A 500 4.69 40.76 49.32
CA MET A 500 4.26 42.10 48.88
C MET A 500 3.09 42.67 49.72
N ARG A 501 2.28 41.81 50.38
CA ARG A 501 1.18 42.19 51.30
C ARG A 501 1.66 43.00 52.52
N ARG A 502 2.97 43.04 52.80
CA ARG A 502 3.53 43.95 53.82
C ARG A 502 3.35 45.43 53.46
N ASN A 503 3.08 45.74 52.18
CA ASN A 503 2.62 47.05 51.73
C ASN A 503 1.15 46.97 51.28
N SER A 504 0.32 47.77 51.94
CA SER A 504 -1.14 47.85 51.79
C SER A 504 -1.63 47.94 50.34
N LEU A 505 -2.37 46.92 49.86
CA LEU A 505 -3.38 46.99 48.78
C LEU A 505 -4.12 45.64 48.68
N ASN A 506 -5.45 45.68 48.48
CA ASN A 506 -6.33 44.51 48.34
C ASN A 506 -6.07 43.76 47.01
N LEU A 507 -5.01 42.96 46.95
CA LEU A 507 -4.60 42.19 45.76
C LEU A 507 -5.07 40.71 45.76
N ILE A 508 -5.98 40.32 46.66
CA ILE A 508 -6.31 38.89 46.88
C ILE A 508 -6.98 38.26 45.65
N LEU A 509 -7.98 38.93 45.06
CA LEU A 509 -8.79 38.35 43.98
C LEU A 509 -7.99 38.13 42.67
N PRO A 510 -7.21 39.12 42.16
CA PRO A 510 -6.41 38.92 40.94
C PRO A 510 -5.31 37.85 41.11
N CYS A 511 -4.80 37.67 42.33
CA CYS A 511 -3.73 36.71 42.62
C CYS A 511 -4.24 35.26 42.70
N VAL A 512 -5.45 35.04 43.22
CA VAL A 512 -6.10 33.71 43.17
C VAL A 512 -6.37 33.30 41.72
N PHE A 513 -6.84 34.22 40.87
CA PHE A 513 -7.07 33.96 39.46
C PHE A 513 -5.77 33.61 38.70
N THR A 514 -4.67 34.33 38.94
CA THR A 514 -3.38 34.03 38.29
C THR A 514 -2.79 32.69 38.75
N GLY A 515 -2.96 32.33 40.03
CA GLY A 515 -2.62 31.00 40.54
C GLY A 515 -3.38 29.88 39.84
N LEU A 516 -4.70 30.00 39.68
CA LEU A 516 -5.52 29.00 38.99
C LEU A 516 -5.18 28.87 37.49
N ILE A 517 -4.95 30.00 36.81
CA ILE A 517 -4.54 30.01 35.41
C ILE A 517 -3.18 29.32 35.23
N SER A 518 -2.24 29.50 36.16
CA SER A 518 -0.91 28.89 36.09
C SER A 518 -0.95 27.34 36.16
N ILE A 519 -1.84 26.78 36.98
CA ILE A 519 -2.05 25.33 37.09
C ILE A 519 -2.63 24.78 35.77
N GLY A 520 -3.62 25.49 35.19
CA GLY A 520 -4.22 25.12 33.90
C GLY A 520 -3.22 25.15 32.74
N VAL A 521 -2.38 26.18 32.66
CA VAL A 521 -1.34 26.30 31.63
C VAL A 521 -0.27 25.21 31.80
N GLY A 522 0.16 24.91 33.02
CA GLY A 522 1.10 23.82 33.30
C GLY A 522 0.58 22.45 32.84
N PHE A 523 -0.70 22.17 33.08
CA PHE A 523 -1.35 20.94 32.61
C PHE A 523 -1.43 20.87 31.08
N LEU A 524 -1.83 21.96 30.40
CA LEU A 524 -1.93 22.02 28.94
C LEU A 524 -0.57 21.86 28.24
N ILE A 525 0.49 22.46 28.80
CA ILE A 525 1.86 22.28 28.29
C ILE A 525 2.30 20.82 28.49
N GLY A 526 2.07 20.24 29.67
CA GLY A 526 2.38 18.84 29.95
C GLY A 526 1.63 17.88 29.02
N PHE A 527 0.34 18.12 28.79
CA PHE A 527 -0.51 17.38 27.86
C PHE A 527 -0.02 17.50 26.41
N SER A 528 0.32 18.71 25.96
CA SER A 528 0.77 18.96 24.59
C SER A 528 2.11 18.27 24.29
N ILE A 529 3.06 18.35 25.22
CA ILE A 529 4.35 17.64 25.12
C ILE A 529 4.13 16.12 25.17
N GLY A 530 3.24 15.64 26.05
CA GLY A 530 2.87 14.23 26.12
C GLY A 530 2.22 13.72 24.83
N TYR A 531 1.36 14.52 24.20
CA TYR A 531 0.69 14.19 22.94
C TYR A 531 1.68 14.11 21.78
N LEU A 532 2.58 15.09 21.67
CA LEU A 532 3.63 15.12 20.64
C LEU A 532 4.64 13.96 20.77
N THR A 533 4.91 13.51 21.98
CA THR A 533 5.84 12.39 22.23
C THR A 533 5.19 11.01 22.09
N ARG A 534 3.86 10.92 22.04
CA ARG A 534 3.11 9.65 21.90
C ARG A 534 3.31 8.99 20.54
N GLY A 535 3.65 9.76 19.49
CA GLY A 535 3.81 9.28 18.12
C GLY A 535 5.24 8.97 17.68
N ASN A 536 6.28 9.42 18.42
CA ASN A 536 7.67 9.32 17.98
C ASN A 536 8.42 8.20 18.70
N GLN A 537 9.00 7.26 17.92
CA GLN A 537 9.85 6.18 18.42
C GLN A 537 11.20 6.66 19.00
N HIS A 538 11.59 7.91 18.74
CA HIS A 538 12.81 8.49 19.28
C HIS A 538 12.61 9.11 20.66
N LYS A 539 13.47 8.70 21.59
CA LYS A 539 13.60 9.19 22.96
C LYS A 539 13.53 10.73 23.00
N PRO A 540 12.55 11.36 23.69
CA PRO A 540 12.83 12.69 24.23
C PRO A 540 13.99 12.52 25.23
N SER A 541 15.08 13.26 25.02
CA SER A 541 16.28 13.11 25.85
C SER A 541 15.92 13.27 27.33
N VAL A 542 16.63 12.55 28.22
CA VAL A 542 16.49 12.66 29.69
C VAL A 542 16.55 14.14 30.13
N PHE A 543 17.28 14.94 29.36
CA PHE A 543 17.40 16.39 29.48
C PHE A 543 16.06 17.14 29.34
N VAL A 544 15.23 16.80 28.35
CA VAL A 544 13.89 17.42 28.16
C VAL A 544 12.94 16.99 29.28
N ARG A 545 12.92 15.69 29.62
CA ARG A 545 11.97 15.13 30.59
C ARG A 545 12.14 15.69 32.02
N LYS A 546 13.37 16.02 32.44
CA LYS A 546 13.64 16.62 33.76
C LYS A 546 13.39 18.13 33.81
N ARG A 547 13.43 18.83 32.67
CA ARG A 547 13.30 20.30 32.62
C ARG A 547 11.88 20.81 32.33
N ILE A 548 10.93 19.94 31.99
CA ILE A 548 9.50 20.30 31.85
C ILE A 548 8.98 21.10 33.05
N PRO A 549 9.13 20.65 34.32
CA PRO A 549 8.66 21.43 35.47
C PRO A 549 9.35 22.80 35.61
N PHE A 550 10.60 22.92 35.16
CA PHE A 550 11.36 24.17 35.18
C PHE A 550 10.88 25.15 34.10
N ILE A 551 10.62 24.66 32.88
CA ILE A 551 10.12 25.46 31.76
C ILE A 551 8.71 25.97 32.05
N THR A 552 7.83 25.11 32.56
CA THR A 552 6.48 25.52 32.98
C THR A 552 6.54 26.54 34.11
N GLY A 553 7.45 26.35 35.07
CA GLY A 553 7.63 27.30 36.18
C GLY A 553 8.12 28.67 35.72
N LEU A 554 9.12 28.73 34.82
CA LEU A 554 9.65 29.99 34.29
C LEU A 554 8.58 30.79 33.54
N SER A 555 7.75 30.11 32.73
CA SER A 555 6.66 30.76 31.99
C SER A 555 5.66 31.44 32.92
N VAL A 556 5.29 30.78 34.02
CA VAL A 556 4.33 31.31 35.02
C VAL A 556 4.91 32.55 35.72
N VAL A 557 6.19 32.49 36.10
CA VAL A 557 6.88 33.61 36.75
C VAL A 557 6.95 34.83 35.81
N LEU A 558 7.29 34.61 34.53
CA LEU A 558 7.39 35.70 33.55
C LEU A 558 6.03 36.40 33.33
N SER A 559 4.95 35.62 33.19
CA SER A 559 3.60 36.16 33.05
C SER A 559 3.14 36.96 34.27
N PHE A 560 3.50 36.51 35.48
CA PHE A 560 3.21 37.24 36.72
C PHE A 560 3.95 38.58 36.78
N PHE A 561 5.24 38.62 36.43
CA PHE A 561 6.01 39.87 36.39
C PHE A 561 5.42 40.90 35.42
N ILE A 562 4.94 40.45 34.25
CA ILE A 562 4.27 41.33 33.28
C ILE A 562 2.99 41.94 33.88
N LEU A 563 2.14 41.14 34.54
CA LEU A 563 0.92 41.64 35.18
C LEU A 563 1.20 42.61 36.33
N VAL A 564 2.23 42.34 37.13
CA VAL A 564 2.68 43.23 38.21
C VAL A 564 3.13 44.60 37.65
N ILE A 565 3.95 44.61 36.59
CA ILE A 565 4.44 45.86 35.98
C ILE A 565 3.29 46.73 35.46
N PHE A 566 2.26 46.13 34.85
CA PHE A 566 1.12 46.87 34.32
C PHE A 566 0.09 47.26 35.40
N GLY A 567 -0.10 46.43 36.44
CA GLY A 567 -1.08 46.68 37.52
C GLY A 567 -0.73 47.85 38.44
N PHE A 568 0.56 48.12 38.68
CA PHE A 568 1.01 49.17 39.62
C PHE A 568 0.84 50.62 39.12
N ARG A 569 0.43 50.86 37.86
CA ARG A 569 0.29 52.24 37.31
C ARG A 569 -1.12 52.83 37.39
N TYR A 570 -2.13 52.09 37.83
CA TYR A 570 -3.53 52.54 37.79
C TYR A 570 -4.17 52.51 39.18
N ASP A 571 -4.26 53.68 39.83
CA ASP A 571 -4.99 53.86 41.10
C ASP A 571 -6.36 54.52 40.81
N PRO A 572 -7.46 53.74 40.82
CA PRO A 572 -8.77 54.22 40.42
C PRO A 572 -9.37 55.26 41.38
N ILE A 573 -8.98 55.26 42.66
CA ILE A 573 -9.54 56.17 43.67
C ILE A 573 -9.01 57.58 43.45
N ARG A 574 -7.69 57.71 43.22
CA ARG A 574 -7.01 58.99 42.98
C ARG A 574 -7.46 59.67 41.68
N ALA A 575 -7.87 58.87 40.68
CA ALA A 575 -8.46 59.37 39.45
C ALA A 575 -9.86 59.95 39.66
N GLY A 576 -10.64 59.38 40.59
CA GLY A 576 -11.95 59.92 41.02
C GLY A 576 -11.82 61.27 41.73
N ASP A 577 -10.94 61.36 42.73
CA ASP A 577 -10.72 62.59 43.51
C ASP A 577 -10.25 63.77 42.64
N ARG A 578 -9.42 63.50 41.62
CA ARG A 578 -8.97 64.52 40.67
C ARG A 578 -10.11 65.11 39.85
N LYS A 579 -11.06 64.29 39.42
CA LYS A 579 -12.25 64.76 38.67
C LYS A 579 -13.13 65.64 39.57
N GLN A 580 -13.36 65.22 40.81
CA GLN A 580 -14.17 65.98 41.75
C GLN A 580 -13.55 67.35 42.10
N PHE A 581 -12.24 67.40 42.32
CA PHE A 581 -11.53 68.67 42.55
C PHE A 581 -11.68 69.65 41.39
N LEU A 582 -11.50 69.20 40.14
CA LEU A 582 -11.63 70.06 38.96
C LEU A 582 -13.05 70.62 38.81
N GLN A 583 -14.07 69.82 39.13
CA GLN A 583 -15.46 70.25 39.09
C GLN A 583 -15.75 71.34 40.15
N GLU A 584 -15.36 71.11 41.40
CA GLU A 584 -15.57 72.09 42.49
C GLU A 584 -14.73 73.37 42.27
N PHE A 585 -13.51 73.25 41.72
CA PHE A 585 -12.67 74.40 41.40
C PHE A 585 -13.30 75.28 40.30
N ASN A 586 -13.80 74.67 39.23
CA ASN A 586 -14.45 75.40 38.15
C ASN A 586 -15.79 76.01 38.59
N GLN A 587 -16.50 75.40 39.54
CA GLN A 587 -17.71 76.01 40.12
C GLN A 587 -17.37 77.21 41.01
N ALA A 588 -16.30 77.14 41.79
CA ALA A 588 -15.88 78.24 42.65
C ALA A 588 -15.36 79.45 41.86
N LEU A 589 -14.66 79.18 40.75
CA LEU A 589 -14.06 80.18 39.87
C LEU A 589 -14.32 79.83 38.39
N PRO A 590 -15.52 80.10 37.87
CA PRO A 590 -15.93 79.67 36.52
C PRO A 590 -15.07 80.27 35.40
N PHE A 591 -14.51 81.46 35.62
CA PHE A 591 -13.63 82.15 34.66
C PHE A 591 -12.14 82.06 35.04
N GLY A 592 -11.78 81.21 36.00
CA GLY A 592 -10.43 81.11 36.55
C GLY A 592 -10.10 82.21 37.57
N ILE A 593 -8.81 82.33 37.93
CA ILE A 593 -8.37 83.22 39.00
C ILE A 593 -8.44 84.70 38.52
N PRO A 594 -9.25 85.55 39.17
CA PRO A 594 -9.44 86.93 38.72
C PRO A 594 -8.20 87.81 38.92
N ALA A 595 -8.13 88.91 38.15
CA ALA A 595 -7.03 89.87 38.22
C ALA A 595 -7.13 90.86 39.40
N VAL A 596 -8.29 90.92 40.07
CA VAL A 596 -8.56 91.77 41.23
C VAL A 596 -8.86 90.88 42.44
N ALA A 597 -8.29 91.21 43.60
CA ALA A 597 -8.43 90.40 44.81
C ALA A 597 -9.72 90.73 45.57
N TRP A 598 -10.70 89.83 45.48
CA TRP A 598 -11.90 89.81 46.34
C TRP A 598 -11.71 88.83 47.49
N ASP A 599 -12.32 89.14 48.64
CA ASP A 599 -12.14 88.33 49.85
C ASP A 599 -12.86 86.98 49.80
N GLU A 600 -14.00 86.91 49.10
CA GLU A 600 -14.73 85.67 48.88
C GLU A 600 -13.91 84.65 48.07
N ASP A 601 -13.22 85.08 47.01
CA ASP A 601 -12.41 84.19 46.17
C ASP A 601 -11.22 83.61 46.93
N ILE A 602 -10.60 84.41 47.81
CA ILE A 602 -9.52 83.96 48.70
C ILE A 602 -10.05 82.89 49.67
N GLN A 603 -11.27 83.05 50.22
CA GLN A 603 -11.87 82.06 51.12
C GLN A 603 -12.21 80.76 50.39
N LYS A 604 -12.85 80.83 49.21
CA LYS A 604 -13.19 79.66 48.39
C LYS A 604 -11.96 78.84 48.01
N LEU A 605 -10.89 79.50 47.53
CA LEU A 605 -9.63 78.81 47.22
C LEU A 605 -8.98 78.19 48.46
N THR A 606 -9.02 78.88 49.61
CA THR A 606 -8.50 78.33 50.87
C THR A 606 -9.26 77.09 51.31
N TYR A 607 -10.60 77.07 51.15
CA TYR A 607 -11.43 75.91 51.44
C TYR A 607 -11.09 74.71 50.55
N LEU A 608 -10.99 74.91 49.23
CA LEU A 608 -10.66 73.86 48.27
C LEU A 608 -9.29 73.25 48.56
N ILE A 609 -8.27 74.07 48.82
CA ILE A 609 -6.93 73.59 49.18
C ILE A 609 -7.02 72.76 50.47
N LYS A 610 -7.73 73.23 51.50
CA LYS A 610 -7.84 72.48 52.76
C LYS A 610 -8.52 71.12 52.59
N LYS A 611 -9.56 71.05 51.75
CA LYS A 611 -10.32 69.82 51.48
C LYS A 611 -9.52 68.78 50.71
N PHE A 612 -8.78 69.19 49.68
CA PHE A 612 -8.14 68.25 48.74
C PHE A 612 -6.63 68.06 48.97
N LYS A 613 -5.96 68.89 49.78
CA LYS A 613 -4.54 68.69 50.12
C LYS A 613 -4.22 67.33 50.77
N PRO A 614 -5.08 66.74 51.64
CA PRO A 614 -4.80 65.43 52.23
C PRO A 614 -4.87 64.27 51.23
N THR A 615 -5.59 64.41 50.11
CA THR A 615 -5.76 63.31 49.12
C THR A 615 -4.54 63.15 48.21
N GLY A 616 -3.57 64.08 48.29
CA GLY A 616 -2.31 64.00 47.54
C GLY A 616 -2.49 64.13 46.03
N ILE A 617 -3.60 64.70 45.57
CA ILE A 617 -3.79 65.10 44.17
C ILE A 617 -3.10 66.43 43.88
N ASP A 618 -2.79 66.70 42.62
CA ASP A 618 -2.21 67.97 42.20
C ASP A 618 -3.23 69.11 42.32
N ILE A 619 -3.05 69.93 43.36
CA ILE A 619 -3.83 71.15 43.63
C ILE A 619 -3.04 72.43 43.41
N SER A 620 -1.87 72.36 42.74
CA SER A 620 -0.95 73.50 42.59
C SER A 620 -1.63 74.72 41.97
N ARG A 621 -2.59 74.51 41.05
CA ARG A 621 -3.36 75.59 40.43
C ARG A 621 -4.17 76.43 41.45
N ALA A 622 -4.76 75.80 42.46
CA ALA A 622 -5.48 76.51 43.50
C ALA A 622 -4.53 77.23 44.48
N GLU A 623 -3.42 76.59 44.84
CA GLU A 623 -2.40 77.18 45.72
C GLU A 623 -1.76 78.43 45.09
N GLU A 624 -1.42 78.35 43.80
CA GLU A 624 -0.85 79.47 43.05
C GLU A 624 -1.85 80.62 42.89
N GLY A 625 -3.12 80.30 42.61
CA GLY A 625 -4.20 81.28 42.58
C GLY A 625 -4.39 82.03 43.90
N LEU A 626 -4.40 81.30 45.01
CA LEU A 626 -4.52 81.90 46.34
C LEU A 626 -3.33 82.81 46.66
N LYS A 627 -2.11 82.39 46.27
CA LYS A 627 -0.90 83.18 46.43
C LYS A 627 -0.98 84.48 45.64
N LYS A 628 -1.46 84.42 44.38
CA LYS A 628 -1.62 85.58 43.51
C LYS A 628 -2.64 86.58 44.06
N LEU A 629 -3.84 86.12 44.47
CA LEU A 629 -4.87 86.99 45.04
C LEU A 629 -4.43 87.63 46.37
N LYS A 630 -3.76 86.87 47.27
CA LYS A 630 -3.21 87.44 48.50
C LYS A 630 -2.11 88.48 48.23
N ALA A 631 -1.29 88.28 47.20
CA ALA A 631 -0.28 89.26 46.81
C ALA A 631 -0.90 90.56 46.27
N LEU A 632 -1.96 90.46 45.46
CA LEU A 632 -2.72 91.61 44.97
C LEU A 632 -3.40 92.37 46.12
N LYS A 633 -4.02 91.66 47.07
CA LYS A 633 -4.59 92.29 48.27
C LYS A 633 -3.53 93.02 49.10
N ARG A 634 -2.35 92.41 49.29
CA ARG A 634 -1.23 93.03 49.99
C ARG A 634 -0.71 94.28 49.28
N LYS A 635 -0.66 94.30 47.95
CA LYS A 635 -0.26 95.49 47.18
C LYS A 635 -1.27 96.64 47.37
N LYS A 636 -2.57 96.35 47.29
CA LYS A 636 -3.64 97.33 47.54
C LYS A 636 -3.55 97.90 48.96
N ILE A 637 -3.45 97.04 49.97
CA ILE A 637 -3.27 97.47 51.37
C ILE A 637 -1.98 98.30 51.55
N LYS A 638 -0.86 97.94 50.91
CA LYS A 638 0.40 98.69 51.04
C LYS A 638 0.31 100.08 50.40
N GLN A 639 -0.41 100.24 49.29
CA GLN A 639 -0.73 101.54 48.70
C GLN A 639 -1.60 102.38 49.66
N ASP A 640 -2.67 101.81 50.20
CA ASP A 640 -3.55 102.49 51.15
C ASP A 640 -2.82 102.87 52.46
N THR A 641 -1.89 102.01 52.91
CA THR A 641 -1.10 102.23 54.14
C THR A 641 0.00 103.29 53.95
N LEU A 642 0.63 103.38 52.78
CA LEU A 642 1.60 104.43 52.47
C LEU A 642 0.92 105.80 52.44
N GLN A 643 -0.28 105.87 51.86
CA GLN A 643 -1.14 107.06 51.88
C GLN A 643 -1.49 107.47 53.32
N ALA A 644 -1.87 106.51 54.18
CA ALA A 644 -2.16 106.78 55.60
C ALA A 644 -0.91 107.17 56.43
N GLN A 645 0.28 106.64 56.09
CA GLN A 645 1.54 106.94 56.79
C GLN A 645 2.11 108.32 56.45
N SER A 646 1.92 108.83 55.22
CA SER A 646 2.26 110.22 54.89
C SER A 646 1.41 111.20 55.72
N ASP A 647 0.13 110.89 55.88
CA ASP A 647 -0.80 111.70 56.67
C ASP A 647 -0.48 111.66 58.17
N GLN A 648 -0.05 110.50 58.68
CA GLN A 648 0.33 110.34 60.09
C GLN A 648 1.72 110.90 60.43
N ALA A 649 2.68 110.90 59.49
CA ALA A 649 4.00 111.50 59.65
C ALA A 649 3.93 113.03 59.75
N ARG A 650 3.02 113.66 58.98
CA ARG A 650 2.71 115.09 59.07
C ARG A 650 2.18 115.46 60.46
N LYS A 651 1.37 114.59 61.07
CA LYS A 651 0.78 114.76 62.41
C LYS A 651 1.79 114.54 63.56
N LYS A 652 2.73 113.59 63.43
CA LYS A 652 3.75 113.27 64.46
C LYS A 652 4.94 114.22 64.48
N ARG A 653 5.31 114.84 63.35
CA ARG A 653 6.38 115.88 63.29
C ARG A 653 6.01 117.09 64.14
N TRP A 654 4.73 117.46 64.15
CA TRP A 654 4.17 118.51 65.00
C TRP A 654 4.25 118.16 66.50
N GLN A 655 3.93 116.91 66.89
CA GLN A 655 3.94 116.48 68.30
C GLN A 655 5.35 116.31 68.93
N ARG A 656 6.39 115.99 68.15
CA ARG A 656 7.77 115.80 68.68
C ARG A 656 8.48 117.11 69.05
N SER A 657 8.24 118.18 68.29
CA SER A 657 8.74 119.53 68.63
C SER A 657 8.21 120.00 69.99
N TRP A 658 6.94 119.70 70.27
CA TRP A 658 6.26 120.09 71.51
C TRP A 658 6.78 119.34 72.75
N ARG A 659 7.02 118.02 72.65
CA ARG A 659 7.48 117.18 73.78
C ARG A 659 8.96 117.39 74.16
N SER A 660 9.81 117.79 73.20
CA SER A 660 11.23 118.14 73.47
C SER A 660 11.36 119.30 74.47
N ARG A 661 10.49 120.32 74.36
CA ARG A 661 10.48 121.47 75.27
C ARG A 661 10.09 121.09 76.70
N GLN A 662 9.16 120.15 76.89
CA GLN A 662 8.74 119.70 78.22
C GLN A 662 9.76 118.78 78.94
N ALA A 663 10.58 118.04 78.21
CA ALA A 663 11.54 117.11 78.80
C ALA A 663 12.81 117.81 79.36
N LYS A 664 13.22 118.95 78.78
CA LYS A 664 14.33 119.75 79.34
C LYS A 664 13.96 120.35 80.71
N GLN A 665 12.74 120.85 80.86
CA GLN A 665 12.26 121.45 82.11
C GLN A 665 12.24 120.42 83.26
N ARG A 666 11.70 119.22 83.02
CA ARG A 666 11.57 118.15 84.03
C ARG A 666 12.88 117.55 84.53
N ASN A 667 13.98 117.66 83.78
CA ASN A 667 15.28 117.17 84.22
C ASN A 667 16.00 118.18 85.15
N GLN A 668 15.71 119.47 85.02
CA GLN A 668 16.22 120.51 85.92
C GLN A 668 15.59 120.33 87.32
N ASP A 669 14.27 120.20 87.37
CA ASP A 669 13.51 120.02 88.62
C ASP A 669 13.89 118.74 89.40
N LYS A 670 14.44 117.72 88.72
CA LYS A 670 14.83 116.44 89.32
C LYS A 670 16.22 116.46 89.97
N PHE A 671 17.10 117.33 89.51
CA PHE A 671 18.44 117.52 90.09
C PHE A 671 18.37 118.33 91.38
N ASP A 672 17.56 119.39 91.39
CA ASP A 672 17.35 120.24 92.57
C ASP A 672 16.74 119.45 93.75
N HIS A 673 15.86 118.50 93.45
CA HIS A 673 15.20 117.66 94.46
C HIS A 673 16.11 116.58 95.09
N GLU A 674 17.20 116.17 94.44
CA GLU A 674 18.18 115.23 95.01
C GLU A 674 19.21 115.93 95.92
N MET A 675 19.56 117.18 95.64
CA MET A 675 20.46 117.98 96.50
C MET A 675 19.84 118.35 97.85
N GLU A 676 18.56 118.72 97.86
CA GLU A 676 17.83 119.07 99.09
C GLU A 676 17.65 117.84 100.02
N ARG A 677 17.61 116.63 99.43
CA ARG A 677 17.58 115.36 100.15
C ARG A 677 18.89 115.06 100.89
N TYR A 678 20.01 115.57 100.38
CA TYR A 678 21.33 115.41 101.00
C TYR A 678 21.54 116.38 102.19
N GLU A 679 21.04 117.62 102.08
CA GLU A 679 21.11 118.61 103.17
C GLU A 679 20.25 118.19 104.39
N ASN A 680 19.07 117.61 104.14
CA ASN A 680 18.19 117.10 105.19
C ASN A 680 18.80 115.90 105.98
N LEU A 681 19.67 115.11 105.35
CA LEU A 681 20.39 114.00 106.01
C LEU A 681 21.51 114.48 106.94
N VAL A 682 22.11 115.64 106.68
CA VAL A 682 23.14 116.24 107.55
C VAL A 682 22.52 116.93 108.78
N LEU A 683 21.35 117.57 108.61
CA LEU A 683 20.60 118.18 109.72
C LEU A 683 20.06 117.14 110.71
N GLN A 684 19.64 115.96 110.24
CA GLN A 684 19.23 114.86 111.11
C GLN A 684 20.35 114.38 112.05
N LYS A 685 21.64 114.47 111.65
CA LYS A 685 22.79 114.13 112.51
C LYS A 685 23.10 115.18 113.60
N LYS A 686 22.75 116.46 113.40
CA LYS A 686 22.99 117.53 114.41
C LYS A 686 21.91 117.59 115.50
N LEU A 687 20.67 117.20 115.23
CA LEU A 687 19.60 117.17 116.24
C LEU A 687 19.54 115.86 117.05
N THR A 688 20.12 114.76 116.56
CA THR A 688 20.41 113.57 117.38
C THR A 688 21.38 113.85 118.55
N SER A 689 22.15 114.94 118.52
CA SER A 689 22.91 115.46 119.68
C SER A 689 22.01 116.20 120.70
N LYS A 690 20.88 116.79 120.27
CA LYS A 690 19.88 117.42 121.15
C LYS A 690 18.99 116.41 121.86
N LYS A 691 18.82 115.20 121.29
CA LYS A 691 18.23 114.02 121.97
C LYS A 691 19.05 113.54 123.19
N GLN A 692 20.29 113.99 123.39
CA GLN A 692 21.10 113.63 124.57
C GLN A 692 21.09 114.69 125.70
N LYS A 693 20.52 115.90 125.49
CA LYS A 693 20.58 116.99 126.50
C LYS A 693 19.27 117.29 127.24
N LEU A 694 18.14 116.70 126.84
CA LEU A 694 16.86 116.85 127.57
C LEU A 694 16.27 115.51 128.04
N VAL A 695 17.02 114.41 127.84
CA VAL A 695 16.96 113.19 128.68
C VAL A 695 17.43 113.47 130.13
N TYR A 696 17.90 114.69 130.45
CA TYR A 696 18.49 115.02 131.75
C TYR A 696 17.81 116.20 132.48
N LEU A 697 16.69 116.72 131.96
CA LEU A 697 15.79 117.57 132.74
C LEU A 697 14.51 116.79 132.95
N ASN A 698 14.39 116.10 134.07
CA ASN A 698 13.98 116.79 135.29
C ASN A 698 12.52 117.25 135.12
N ASN A 699 11.55 116.46 135.59
CA ASN A 699 11.82 115.42 136.56
C ASN A 699 10.80 114.28 136.63
N THR A 700 11.04 113.40 137.58
CA THR A 700 10.33 113.56 138.86
C THR A 700 9.23 114.67 138.90
#